data_AF-A0AAZ1XF59-F1
#
_entry.id   AF-A0AAZ1XF59-F1
#
_cell.length_a   1.000
_cell.length_b   1.000
_cell.length_c   1.000
_cell.angle_alpha   90.00
_cell.angle_beta   90.00
_cell.angle_gamma   90.00
#
_symmetry.space_group_name_H-M   'P 1'
#
loop_
_entity.id
_entity.type
_entity.pdbx_description
1 polymer ?
#
loop_
_entity_poly.entity_id
_entity_poly.type
_entity_poly.pdbx_seq_one_letter_code
_entity_poly.pdbx_strand_id
1 'polypeptide(L)'
;METCEKEHQLDPGHAATATLSASSPEKELNRIHEQFLKKVSEELLKQLLDALARDGVFNDLEKESVLPENKIRVEKARNLIDKVKKKGNEASRKMIRYLQTMDPNLSSALHLSLSFDPSAQQEIIQKCQPKLKSKLKKKFRCLSEGIARAGIKAQLNEIYTEHYITEGGTAEVNGEHEVRQTERASRKPDRPKTKIRQEDIFKLPPGRKAPVRTVLTMGVSGIGKTVLTQKFTLDWAEGKANQDIQFIFPFTFRELNVLREKKFSLVGLVHRFFSEIKEERICNFEDFQVVFIFDGLDECRPPLSFHKTTILTDPRKSTSVDVLLINLIRGKLLPSARVWITTRPAAANQIPPDCVGMVTEVRGFTDSQKEEYFRKRFTDEEQASRIISHIKTSRSLHIMCHIPVFCWITATVLEQELKMSDNGALPKSLTELYLRLVVINLRLKNDKYEQRSETDKHWSPENRKMIESLGKLAFDQLQKGNLINESDLKECGIDIRDASKYSGVFTQIFKQDECEMFSETVYCFVHLSIQEFLAAVYMFHCHTNRKTDVLKNFLGKAWKHKNSVAALDLFLKRVTEKSLKSKNGHLDLFVRFLHGLCLDSNQRLLRGLLGQTENSPETIQRVINNLKKMNSYEISPDRSINIFHCLMEMNDLSVHQEIQEFLKSENRSKKELSEIHCSALAFMLQMSEEVLDELDLRVYNTSDEGKRRLIPAVRNCRKFRLSGCELSETDCEVVASALKSNPSHLTELDLSLNVLTDSAVKLLCAGMESPNCQVETLRLMQCELSEISCKYLVSSLNSNPFHLKHLDLSFNKLQDSGLRQLCVFLESQHCRLETLRLMSCCLSNVGCDYLVSALKLNLSHVRHLNLNFNDLHNSGLNQLCSFLANTDCKLKILGLQDCSLSDISSLVSALKANPLCLEVLDLSKNELHDSGMKELFDYLASPDYGLAELRWSTLSDTIYKALVSTLMSNPSVVRGMSLGFNDLQYSGVEELSCFLESPECTLETLSLVDCRLTKISYDPLIKALDSKPSHLKELDLQIPSLQDYGVKQLCGFLESPKCILSFLRLKGCGLSEISCDYLATALKSNPSHLRQLELEKNNLQDSGVKQLCGFLEIPDCRVETLSLWDCSLSKRSCWHLATALESNPSHLTALDLSFNQLQNPDVKHLLDLKESKDYRLEKLEWEGWLVEGWRFPRQASAFILIASRGLLLR
;
A
#
# COMPACT_ATOMS: atom_id res chain seq x y z
N MET A 1 -40.23 -44.12 -14.20
CA MET A 1 -39.45 -45.28 -14.65
C MET A 1 -37.99 -44.86 -14.71
N GLU A 2 -37.07 -45.20 -13.80
CA GLU A 2 -37.00 -45.89 -12.50
C GLU A 2 -35.47 -45.92 -12.25
N THR A 3 -34.84 -45.44 -11.17
CA THR A 3 -35.25 -45.34 -9.77
C THR A 3 -34.54 -44.17 -9.02
N CYS A 4 -35.38 -43.32 -8.43
CA CYS A 4 -35.29 -42.52 -7.17
C CYS A 4 -34.01 -41.72 -6.85
N GLU A 5 -33.98 -40.38 -6.92
CA GLU A 5 -34.73 -39.32 -6.20
C GLU A 5 -34.45 -39.17 -4.69
N LYS A 6 -33.93 -37.97 -4.38
CA LYS A 6 -34.28 -37.02 -3.30
C LYS A 6 -33.76 -37.23 -1.87
N GLU A 7 -32.85 -36.31 -1.55
CA GLU A 7 -32.96 -35.34 -0.45
C GLU A 7 -33.67 -35.77 0.84
N HIS A 8 -32.88 -35.85 1.91
CA HIS A 8 -33.35 -35.48 3.24
C HIS A 8 -32.49 -34.34 3.80
N GLN A 9 -33.13 -33.19 3.99
CA GLN A 9 -32.82 -32.23 5.04
C GLN A 9 -32.76 -32.99 6.38
N LEU A 10 -31.66 -32.83 7.12
CA LEU A 10 -31.62 -33.10 8.56
C LEU A 10 -30.93 -31.94 9.28
N ASP A 11 -31.76 -31.32 10.10
CA ASP A 11 -31.53 -30.36 11.17
C ASP A 11 -30.25 -30.64 12.00
N PRO A 12 -29.36 -29.66 12.28
CA PRO A 12 -28.25 -29.82 13.20
C PRO A 12 -28.73 -29.54 14.64
N GLY A 13 -29.62 -30.37 15.15
CA GLY A 13 -30.11 -30.33 16.53
C GLY A 13 -29.78 -31.64 17.25
N HIS A 14 -28.97 -31.55 18.31
CA HIS A 14 -28.63 -32.63 19.25
C HIS A 14 -27.67 -33.73 18.76
N ALA A 15 -26.39 -33.38 18.57
CA ALA A 15 -25.31 -34.34 18.83
C ALA A 15 -25.07 -34.39 20.35
N ALA A 16 -25.74 -35.33 21.00
CA ALA A 16 -25.50 -35.68 22.39
C ALA A 16 -24.00 -35.91 22.65
N THR A 17 -23.52 -35.31 23.73
CA THR A 17 -22.31 -35.67 24.45
C THR A 17 -22.33 -37.18 24.78
N ALA A 18 -21.84 -38.00 23.86
CA ALA A 18 -21.42 -39.35 24.16
C ALA A 18 -20.12 -39.27 24.97
N THR A 19 -20.25 -38.93 26.24
CA THR A 19 -19.27 -39.22 27.28
C THR A 19 -19.01 -40.73 27.20
N LEU A 20 -17.91 -41.14 26.56
CA LEU A 20 -17.38 -42.50 26.70
C LEU A 20 -17.19 -42.72 28.20
N SER A 21 -18.09 -43.49 28.80
CA SER A 21 -18.00 -43.85 30.21
C SER A 21 -16.63 -44.47 30.45
N ALA A 22 -15.80 -43.82 31.27
CA ALA A 22 -14.52 -44.38 31.69
C ALA A 22 -14.76 -45.78 32.26
N SER A 23 -14.30 -46.83 31.56
CA SER A 23 -14.35 -48.18 32.09
C SER A 23 -13.41 -48.25 33.30
N SER A 24 -13.90 -48.76 34.44
CA SER A 24 -13.07 -48.87 35.65
C SER A 24 -11.79 -49.70 35.37
N PRO A 25 -10.64 -49.40 36.00
CA PRO A 25 -9.40 -50.17 35.83
C PRO A 25 -9.57 -51.68 36.03
N GLU A 26 -10.47 -52.09 36.92
CA GLU A 26 -10.86 -53.51 37.07
C GLU A 26 -11.58 -54.09 35.85
N LYS A 27 -12.49 -53.33 35.21
CA LYS A 27 -13.16 -53.74 33.97
C LYS A 27 -12.17 -53.86 32.81
N GLU A 28 -11.15 -53.00 32.80
CA GLU A 28 -10.10 -53.05 31.78
C GLU A 28 -9.17 -54.25 31.98
N LEU A 29 -8.75 -54.55 33.22
CA LEU A 29 -8.04 -55.80 33.52
C LEU A 29 -8.88 -57.05 33.22
N ASN A 30 -10.20 -57.00 33.40
CA ASN A 30 -11.11 -58.07 32.97
C ASN A 30 -11.11 -58.23 31.44
N ARG A 31 -11.15 -57.13 30.69
CA ARG A 31 -11.13 -57.14 29.22
C ARG A 31 -9.85 -57.77 28.69
N ILE A 32 -8.70 -57.44 29.28
CA ILE A 32 -7.40 -57.92 28.81
C ILE A 32 -6.97 -59.27 29.42
N HIS A 33 -7.74 -59.82 30.35
CA HIS A 33 -7.39 -61.00 31.16
C HIS A 33 -6.86 -62.16 30.31
N GLU A 34 -7.68 -62.63 29.36
CA GLU A 34 -7.33 -63.75 28.47
C GLU A 34 -6.08 -63.49 27.60
N GLN A 35 -5.95 -62.27 27.06
CA GLN A 35 -4.80 -61.94 26.22
C GLN A 35 -3.52 -61.74 27.03
N PHE A 36 -3.64 -61.19 28.24
CA PHE A 36 -2.55 -61.04 29.19
C PHE A 36 -1.98 -62.40 29.59
N LEU A 37 -2.84 -63.37 29.93
CA LEU A 37 -2.43 -64.75 30.26
C LEU A 37 -1.64 -65.43 29.13
N LYS A 38 -2.00 -65.15 27.87
CA LYS A 38 -1.35 -65.74 26.69
C LYS A 38 0.01 -65.12 26.39
N LYS A 39 0.12 -63.79 26.51
CA LYS A 39 1.24 -63.02 25.97
C LYS A 39 2.30 -62.57 27.00
N VAL A 40 1.96 -62.52 28.29
CA VAL A 40 2.92 -62.07 29.33
C VAL A 40 4.07 -63.08 29.51
N SER A 41 5.31 -62.59 29.60
CA SER A 41 6.49 -63.41 29.89
C SER A 41 6.66 -63.65 31.39
N GLU A 42 7.35 -64.73 31.77
CA GLU A 42 7.58 -65.04 33.19
C GLU A 42 8.47 -63.99 33.89
N GLU A 43 9.41 -63.41 33.14
CA GLU A 43 10.27 -62.32 33.60
C GLU A 43 9.46 -61.05 33.90
N LEU A 44 8.55 -60.68 32.99
CA LEU A 44 7.69 -59.52 33.18
C LEU A 44 6.73 -59.70 34.37
N LEU A 45 6.24 -60.93 34.63
CA LEU A 45 5.42 -61.22 35.81
C LEU A 45 6.17 -60.97 37.12
N LYS A 46 7.44 -61.36 37.21
CA LYS A 46 8.29 -61.10 38.38
C LYS A 46 8.51 -59.60 38.57
N GLN A 47 8.86 -58.89 37.49
CA GLN A 47 9.07 -57.44 37.52
C GLN A 47 7.81 -56.65 37.91
N LEU A 48 6.64 -57.06 37.39
CA LEU A 48 5.35 -56.49 37.76
C LEU A 48 5.04 -56.72 39.23
N LEU A 49 5.24 -57.94 39.73
CA LEU A 49 5.01 -58.27 41.13
C LEU A 49 5.93 -57.47 42.06
N ASP A 50 7.22 -57.36 41.73
CA ASP A 50 8.19 -56.59 42.49
C ASP A 50 7.84 -55.11 42.53
N ALA A 51 7.41 -54.54 41.39
CA ALA A 51 6.96 -53.15 41.33
C ALA A 51 5.67 -52.92 42.13
N LEU A 52 4.69 -53.81 42.03
CA LEU A 52 3.45 -53.73 42.80
C LEU A 52 3.69 -53.88 44.32
N ALA A 53 4.62 -54.75 44.73
CA ALA A 53 5.01 -54.89 46.12
C ALA A 53 5.71 -53.62 46.65
N ARG A 54 6.64 -53.03 45.88
CA ARG A 54 7.28 -51.74 46.25
C ARG A 54 6.26 -50.62 46.46
N ASP A 55 5.18 -50.65 45.69
CA ASP A 55 4.09 -49.67 45.74
C ASP A 55 3.01 -49.99 46.79
N GLY A 56 3.25 -50.97 47.66
CA GLY A 56 2.38 -51.35 48.77
C GLY A 56 1.10 -52.10 48.37
N VAL A 57 1.02 -52.60 47.13
CA VAL A 57 -0.16 -53.37 46.66
C VAL A 57 -0.19 -54.78 47.28
N PHE A 58 0.99 -55.36 47.51
CA PHE A 58 1.18 -56.65 48.16
C PHE A 58 2.18 -56.51 49.31
N ASN A 59 1.90 -57.18 50.43
CA ASN A 59 2.90 -57.40 51.48
C ASN A 59 3.77 -58.63 51.18
N ASP A 60 4.85 -58.86 51.94
CA ASP A 60 5.82 -59.93 51.64
C ASP A 60 5.18 -61.33 51.62
N LEU A 61 4.22 -61.60 52.52
CA LEU A 61 3.46 -62.86 52.55
C LEU A 61 2.54 -63.01 51.32
N GLU A 62 1.90 -61.93 50.88
CA GLU A 62 1.05 -61.92 49.70
C GLU A 62 1.87 -62.08 48.41
N LYS A 63 3.06 -61.50 48.37
CA LYS A 63 4.00 -61.61 47.25
C LYS A 63 4.39 -63.06 46.98
N GLU A 64 4.80 -63.81 48.02
CA GLU A 64 5.13 -65.24 47.92
C GLU A 64 3.94 -66.07 47.45
N SER A 65 2.73 -65.73 47.88
CA SER A 65 1.51 -66.44 47.50
C SER A 65 1.00 -66.15 46.08
N VAL A 66 1.53 -65.13 45.38
CA VAL A 66 1.14 -64.79 43.99
C VAL A 66 1.91 -65.66 42.97
N LEU A 67 3.19 -65.95 43.24
CA LEU A 67 4.08 -66.76 42.39
C LEU A 67 4.63 -68.00 43.12
N PRO A 68 3.79 -68.98 43.50
CA PRO A 68 4.30 -70.23 44.10
C PRO A 68 5.19 -70.99 43.10
N GLU A 69 6.33 -71.52 43.58
CA GLU A 69 7.38 -72.12 42.75
C GLU A 69 6.90 -73.27 41.86
N ASN A 70 5.91 -74.05 42.31
CA ASN A 70 5.39 -75.24 41.63
C ASN A 70 4.28 -75.00 40.58
N LYS A 71 4.03 -73.76 40.14
CA LYS A 71 2.96 -73.44 39.17
C LYS A 71 3.49 -72.96 37.82
N ILE A 72 2.83 -73.36 36.72
CA ILE A 72 3.15 -72.92 35.35
C ILE A 72 2.83 -71.43 35.13
N ARG A 73 3.54 -70.77 34.20
CA ARG A 73 3.45 -69.32 33.88
C ARG A 73 2.03 -68.76 33.79
N VAL A 74 1.12 -69.47 33.13
CA VAL A 74 -0.28 -69.03 32.93
C VAL A 74 -1.03 -68.96 34.26
N GLU A 75 -0.80 -69.92 35.15
CA GLU A 75 -1.40 -69.99 36.48
C GLU A 75 -0.87 -68.86 37.38
N LYS A 76 0.43 -68.57 37.27
CA LYS A 76 1.12 -67.43 37.91
C LYS A 76 0.54 -66.08 37.44
N ALA A 77 0.36 -65.91 36.13
CA ALA A 77 -0.24 -64.71 35.55
C ALA A 77 -1.70 -64.52 36.01
N ARG A 78 -2.48 -65.61 36.08
CA ARG A 78 -3.87 -65.61 36.55
C ARG A 78 -3.96 -65.19 38.01
N ASN A 79 -3.12 -65.78 38.87
CA ASN A 79 -3.04 -65.41 40.28
C ASN A 79 -2.71 -63.93 40.48
N LEU A 80 -1.75 -63.39 39.73
CA LEU A 80 -1.36 -61.98 39.82
C LEU A 80 -2.53 -61.06 39.45
N ILE A 81 -3.11 -61.23 38.26
CA ILE A 81 -4.17 -60.33 37.78
C ILE A 81 -5.44 -60.45 38.63
N ASP A 82 -5.81 -61.63 39.10
CA ASP A 82 -7.00 -61.82 39.93
C ASP A 82 -6.82 -61.29 41.35
N LYS A 83 -5.62 -61.40 41.95
CA LYS A 83 -5.32 -60.79 43.24
C LYS A 83 -5.27 -59.26 43.14
N VAL A 84 -4.67 -58.73 42.09
CA VAL A 84 -4.67 -57.28 41.83
C VAL A 84 -6.11 -56.76 41.68
N LYS A 85 -6.98 -57.47 40.94
CA LYS A 85 -8.40 -57.12 40.83
C LYS A 85 -9.12 -57.13 42.17
N LYS A 86 -8.88 -58.14 43.02
CA LYS A 86 -9.48 -58.23 44.37
C LYS A 86 -9.04 -57.10 45.31
N LYS A 87 -7.87 -56.51 45.09
CA LYS A 87 -7.35 -55.35 45.85
C LYS A 87 -7.99 -54.02 45.42
N GLY A 88 -8.85 -54.04 44.39
CA GLY A 88 -9.65 -52.89 43.98
C GLY A 88 -9.03 -52.09 42.81
N ASN A 89 -9.74 -51.02 42.42
CA ASN A 89 -9.41 -50.20 41.27
C ASN A 89 -8.02 -49.55 41.36
N GLU A 90 -7.54 -49.21 42.56
CA GLU A 90 -6.22 -48.61 42.77
C GLU A 90 -5.08 -49.58 42.40
N ALA A 91 -5.14 -50.81 42.92
CA ALA A 91 -4.18 -51.86 42.60
C ALA A 91 -4.23 -52.21 41.10
N SER A 92 -5.44 -52.31 40.56
CA SER A 92 -5.69 -52.56 39.14
C SER A 92 -5.09 -51.46 38.24
N ARG A 93 -5.19 -50.20 38.67
CA ARG A 93 -4.60 -49.05 37.97
C ARG A 93 -3.06 -49.10 37.99
N LYS A 94 -2.46 -49.40 39.13
CA LYS A 94 -1.00 -49.53 39.26
C LYS A 94 -0.44 -50.63 38.36
N MET A 95 -1.12 -51.77 38.26
CA MET A 95 -0.70 -52.86 37.37
C MET A 95 -0.76 -52.46 35.88
N ILE A 96 -1.83 -51.78 35.45
CA ILE A 96 -1.94 -51.28 34.06
C ILE A 96 -0.81 -50.26 33.76
N ARG A 97 -0.50 -49.35 34.69
CA ARG A 97 0.59 -48.37 34.54
C ARG A 97 1.96 -49.04 34.40
N TYR A 98 2.24 -50.07 35.21
CA TYR A 98 3.50 -50.82 35.07
C TYR A 98 3.55 -51.62 33.77
N LEU A 99 2.44 -52.19 33.31
CA LEU A 99 2.37 -52.85 32.00
C LEU A 99 2.70 -51.90 30.85
N GLN A 100 2.14 -50.69 30.87
CA GLN A 100 2.42 -49.65 29.87
C GLN A 100 3.87 -49.19 29.84
N THR A 101 4.55 -49.19 30.99
CA THR A 101 5.92 -48.67 31.14
C THR A 101 6.99 -49.75 30.98
N MET A 102 6.73 -50.98 31.43
CA MET A 102 7.69 -52.09 31.40
C MET A 102 7.67 -52.85 30.08
N ASP A 103 6.50 -53.00 29.44
CA ASP A 103 6.39 -53.63 28.12
C ASP A 103 5.36 -52.91 27.22
N PRO A 104 5.79 -51.82 26.56
CA PRO A 104 4.92 -51.03 25.67
C PRO A 104 4.40 -51.81 24.47
N ASN A 105 5.11 -52.85 24.02
CA ASN A 105 4.69 -53.71 22.91
C ASN A 105 3.55 -54.63 23.33
N LEU A 106 3.65 -55.21 24.52
CA LEU A 106 2.55 -55.97 25.11
C LEU A 106 1.35 -55.06 25.40
N SER A 107 1.60 -53.86 25.95
CA SER A 107 0.52 -52.90 26.25
C SER A 107 -0.24 -52.45 25.01
N SER A 108 0.46 -52.17 23.90
CA SER A 108 -0.18 -51.83 22.63
C SER A 108 -0.92 -53.02 22.03
N ALA A 109 -0.36 -54.24 22.13
CA ALA A 109 -0.99 -55.48 21.69
C ALA A 109 -2.21 -55.90 22.53
N LEU A 110 -2.39 -55.33 23.72
CA LEU A 110 -3.54 -55.53 24.61
C LEU A 110 -4.55 -54.36 24.49
N HIS A 111 -4.29 -53.37 23.64
CA HIS A 111 -5.11 -52.16 23.48
C HIS A 111 -5.39 -51.44 24.81
N LEU A 112 -4.45 -51.46 25.75
CA LEU A 112 -4.60 -50.79 27.04
C LEU A 112 -4.58 -49.27 26.86
N SER A 113 -5.78 -48.66 26.86
CA SER A 113 -5.94 -47.21 26.91
C SER A 113 -6.45 -46.82 28.30
N LEU A 114 -5.64 -46.11 29.07
CA LEU A 114 -6.12 -45.38 30.23
C LEU A 114 -6.50 -43.98 29.75
N SER A 115 -7.72 -43.55 30.02
CA SER A 115 -7.97 -42.13 30.27
C SER A 115 -7.10 -41.74 31.47
N PHE A 116 -6.07 -40.93 31.24
CA PHE A 116 -5.05 -40.58 32.24
C PHE A 116 -5.68 -39.86 33.44
N ASP A 117 -5.28 -40.27 34.65
CA ASP A 117 -5.74 -39.71 35.93
C ASP A 117 -5.11 -38.31 36.17
N PRO A 118 -5.90 -37.26 36.49
CA PRO A 118 -5.40 -35.92 36.79
C PRO A 118 -4.35 -35.88 37.90
N SER A 119 -4.42 -36.80 38.88
CA SER A 119 -3.49 -36.84 40.01
C SER A 119 -2.05 -37.19 39.60
N ALA A 120 -1.88 -38.13 38.67
CA ALA A 120 -0.58 -38.53 38.15
C ALA A 120 0.03 -37.46 37.22
N GLN A 121 -0.81 -36.76 36.44
CA GLN A 121 -0.37 -35.61 35.66
C GLN A 121 0.17 -34.49 36.57
N GLN A 122 -0.54 -34.22 37.67
CA GLN A 122 -0.16 -33.17 38.61
C GLN A 122 1.17 -33.47 39.32
N GLU A 123 1.44 -34.74 39.65
CA GLU A 123 2.73 -35.16 40.21
C GLU A 123 3.90 -34.98 39.22
N ILE A 124 3.70 -35.33 37.95
CA ILE A 124 4.71 -35.13 36.88
C ILE A 124 4.97 -33.64 36.66
N ILE A 125 3.90 -32.82 36.62
CA ILE A 125 4.03 -31.36 36.48
C ILE A 125 4.80 -30.78 37.66
N GLN A 126 4.50 -31.18 38.89
CA GLN A 126 5.19 -30.69 40.09
C GLN A 126 6.69 -31.03 40.12
N LYS A 127 7.11 -32.17 39.55
CA LYS A 127 8.53 -32.56 39.48
C LYS A 127 9.27 -31.92 38.30
N CYS A 128 8.68 -31.95 37.10
CA CYS A 128 9.35 -31.55 35.86
C CYS A 128 9.30 -30.03 35.63
N GLN A 129 8.16 -29.39 35.89
CA GLN A 129 7.94 -28.00 35.53
C GLN A 129 8.91 -27.04 36.26
N PRO A 130 9.20 -27.18 37.57
CA PRO A 130 10.15 -26.30 38.25
C PRO A 130 11.58 -26.40 37.70
N LYS A 131 12.03 -27.62 37.35
CA LYS A 131 13.35 -27.86 36.74
C LYS A 131 13.45 -27.16 35.38
N LEU A 132 12.44 -27.34 34.53
CA LEU A 132 12.38 -26.69 33.22
C LEU A 132 12.30 -25.17 33.34
N LYS A 133 11.40 -24.64 34.19
CA LYS A 133 11.28 -23.20 34.45
C LYS A 133 12.60 -22.62 34.96
N SER A 134 13.30 -23.30 35.86
CA SER A 134 14.62 -22.86 36.36
C SER A 134 15.67 -22.76 35.24
N LYS A 135 15.74 -23.76 34.36
CA LYS A 135 16.63 -23.72 33.19
C LYS A 135 16.29 -22.60 32.22
N LEU A 136 15.02 -22.44 31.84
CA LEU A 136 14.59 -21.37 30.94
C LEU A 136 14.78 -19.99 31.55
N LYS A 137 14.53 -19.84 32.87
CA LYS A 137 14.81 -18.61 33.62
C LYS A 137 16.31 -18.29 33.59
N LYS A 138 17.19 -19.27 33.81
CA LYS A 138 18.65 -19.05 33.68
C LYS A 138 19.06 -18.70 32.23
N LYS A 139 18.44 -19.33 31.22
CA LYS A 139 18.73 -19.10 29.80
C LYS A 139 18.31 -17.71 29.32
N PHE A 140 17.13 -17.22 29.71
CA PHE A 140 16.53 -15.99 29.17
C PHE A 140 16.50 -14.79 30.12
N ARG A 141 16.91 -14.92 31.39
CA ARG A 141 16.94 -13.80 32.37
C ARG A 141 17.82 -12.64 31.93
N CYS A 142 18.88 -12.92 31.17
CA CYS A 142 19.84 -11.92 30.73
C CYS A 142 19.91 -11.90 29.20
N LEU A 143 19.80 -10.71 28.61
CA LEU A 143 20.10 -10.53 27.19
C LEU A 143 21.58 -10.20 27.04
N SER A 144 22.25 -10.82 26.07
CA SER A 144 23.61 -10.44 25.69
C SER A 144 23.51 -9.41 24.57
N GLU A 145 23.52 -8.13 24.92
CA GLU A 145 23.60 -7.03 23.96
C GLU A 145 25.01 -6.97 23.31
N GLY A 146 25.25 -7.78 22.28
CA GLY A 146 26.54 -7.81 21.57
C GLY A 146 27.71 -8.32 22.43
N ILE A 147 28.82 -7.56 22.53
CA ILE A 147 30.02 -8.00 23.27
C ILE A 147 29.68 -8.14 24.76
N ALA A 148 29.55 -9.39 25.22
CA ALA A 148 29.58 -9.69 26.65
C ALA A 148 30.91 -9.17 27.25
N ARG A 149 30.87 -8.00 27.88
CA ARG A 149 31.79 -7.70 28.99
C ARG A 149 31.46 -8.74 30.06
N ALA A 150 32.45 -9.53 30.48
CA ALA A 150 32.30 -10.33 31.68
C ALA A 150 31.85 -9.39 32.81
N GLY A 151 30.57 -9.44 33.20
CA GLY A 151 30.04 -8.70 34.34
C GLY A 151 28.79 -7.82 34.11
N ILE A 152 28.50 -7.33 32.89
CA ILE A 152 27.28 -6.49 32.68
C ILE A 152 26.32 -7.24 31.77
N LYS A 153 25.51 -8.10 32.38
CA LYS A 153 24.31 -8.67 31.77
C LYS A 153 23.13 -7.81 32.20
N ALA A 154 22.59 -6.99 31.32
CA ALA A 154 21.34 -6.29 31.61
C ALA A 154 20.23 -7.33 31.79
N GLN A 155 19.43 -7.20 32.84
CA GLN A 155 18.29 -8.12 33.01
C GLN A 155 17.28 -7.80 31.92
N LEU A 156 16.74 -8.84 31.25
CA LEU A 156 15.78 -8.64 30.17
C LEU A 156 14.59 -7.77 30.62
N ASN A 157 14.13 -7.94 31.87
CA ASN A 157 13.03 -7.17 32.43
C ASN A 157 13.33 -5.66 32.61
N GLU A 158 14.60 -5.27 32.74
CA GLU A 158 15.01 -3.86 32.93
C GLU A 158 15.07 -3.10 31.59
N ILE A 159 15.52 -3.79 30.53
CA ILE A 159 15.69 -3.20 29.18
C ILE A 159 14.50 -3.45 28.25
N TYR A 160 13.59 -4.35 28.59
CA TYR A 160 12.46 -4.70 27.73
C TYR A 160 11.47 -3.53 27.64
N THR A 161 11.28 -3.06 26.42
CA THR A 161 10.18 -2.19 26.02
C THR A 161 9.13 -3.07 25.33
N GLU A 162 7.86 -2.94 25.75
CA GLU A 162 6.76 -3.74 25.19
C GLU A 162 6.71 -3.52 23.67
N HIS A 163 6.68 -4.59 22.88
CA HIS A 163 6.63 -4.46 21.42
C HIS A 163 5.19 -4.19 20.96
N TYR A 164 5.04 -3.36 19.92
CA TYR A 164 3.74 -3.14 19.30
C TYR A 164 3.41 -4.31 18.35
N ILE A 165 2.45 -5.16 18.75
CA ILE A 165 2.00 -6.34 17.99
C ILE A 165 0.56 -6.11 17.55
N THR A 166 0.31 -6.35 16.27
CA THR A 166 -1.03 -6.27 15.67
C THR A 166 -1.40 -7.58 15.02
N GLU A 167 -2.70 -7.83 14.84
CA GLU A 167 -3.17 -8.87 13.94
C GLU A 167 -2.62 -8.58 12.52
N GLY A 168 -1.97 -9.58 11.92
CA GLY A 168 -1.35 -9.49 10.61
C GLY A 168 -2.39 -9.73 9.49
N GLY A 169 -2.10 -9.23 8.29
CA GLY A 169 -2.91 -9.50 7.10
C GLY A 169 -2.71 -10.91 6.54
N THR A 170 -2.91 -11.09 5.23
CA THR A 170 -2.61 -12.35 4.52
C THR A 170 -1.12 -12.70 4.63
N ALA A 171 -0.77 -13.99 4.62
CA ALA A 171 0.61 -14.50 4.63
C ALA A 171 1.33 -14.26 3.28
N GLU A 172 1.07 -13.13 2.63
CA GLU A 172 1.65 -12.76 1.34
C GLU A 172 3.13 -12.37 1.48
N VAL A 173 3.91 -12.76 0.48
CA VAL A 173 5.35 -12.50 0.42
C VAL A 173 5.57 -11.03 0.13
N ASN A 174 6.03 -10.26 1.12
CA ASN A 174 6.63 -8.95 0.84
C ASN A 174 8.11 -9.16 0.47
N GLY A 175 8.41 -8.99 -0.82
CA GLY A 175 9.76 -9.14 -1.38
C GLY A 175 10.66 -7.90 -1.27
N GLU A 176 10.17 -6.80 -0.68
CA GLU A 176 10.93 -5.56 -0.55
C GLU A 176 12.06 -5.65 0.50
N HIS A 177 13.12 -4.86 0.34
CA HIS A 177 14.19 -4.77 1.31
C HIS A 177 13.73 -4.22 2.68
N GLU A 178 14.39 -4.67 3.76
CA GLU A 178 13.99 -4.42 5.16
C GLU A 178 13.96 -2.93 5.54
N VAL A 179 14.87 -2.14 4.98
CA VAL A 179 14.92 -0.68 5.22
C VAL A 179 13.64 0.00 4.73
N ARG A 180 13.09 -0.42 3.58
CA ARG A 180 11.87 0.15 3.02
C ARG A 180 10.64 -0.27 3.81
N GLN A 181 10.61 -1.53 4.25
CA GLN A 181 9.57 -2.02 5.15
C GLN A 181 9.55 -1.22 6.46
N THR A 182 10.73 -0.82 6.95
CA THR A 182 10.88 0.02 8.15
C THR A 182 10.40 1.45 7.93
N GLU A 183 10.81 2.07 6.83
CA GLU A 183 10.36 3.41 6.43
C GLU A 183 8.82 3.44 6.31
N ARG A 184 8.19 2.39 5.77
CA ARG A 184 6.73 2.23 5.72
C ARG A 184 6.10 1.96 7.08
N ALA A 185 6.66 1.06 7.89
CA ALA A 185 6.11 0.66 9.18
C ALA A 185 6.19 1.77 10.23
N SER A 186 7.14 2.71 10.08
CA SER A 186 7.28 3.89 10.95
C SER A 186 6.13 4.90 10.83
N ARG A 187 5.23 4.76 9.84
CA ARG A 187 4.06 5.64 9.68
C ARG A 187 2.98 5.27 10.70
N LYS A 188 2.38 6.28 11.33
CA LYS A 188 1.26 6.10 12.26
C LYS A 188 0.04 5.57 11.48
N PRO A 189 -0.54 4.42 11.83
CA PRO A 189 -1.80 4.00 11.22
C PRO A 189 -2.94 4.87 11.74
N ASP A 190 -3.75 5.40 10.82
CA ASP A 190 -4.92 6.23 11.11
C ASP A 190 -6.08 5.44 11.77
N ARG A 191 -5.99 4.09 11.76
CA ARG A 191 -6.89 3.19 12.49
C ARG A 191 -6.13 2.33 13.50
N PRO A 192 -6.62 2.21 14.75
CA PRO A 192 -6.07 1.29 15.72
C PRO A 192 -6.38 -0.15 15.28
N LYS A 193 -5.39 -0.82 14.69
CA LYS A 193 -5.43 -2.30 14.62
C LYS A 193 -5.53 -2.85 16.04
N THR A 194 -6.26 -3.94 16.23
CA THR A 194 -6.40 -4.58 17.54
C THR A 194 -5.00 -4.90 18.09
N LYS A 195 -4.57 -4.16 19.12
CA LYS A 195 -3.29 -4.40 19.79
C LYS A 195 -3.40 -5.77 20.47
N ILE A 196 -2.53 -6.68 20.09
CA ILE A 196 -2.45 -8.00 20.74
C ILE A 196 -1.35 -7.89 21.80
N ARG A 197 -1.71 -8.11 23.07
CA ARG A 197 -0.69 -8.23 24.12
C ARG A 197 -0.01 -9.59 23.98
N GLN A 198 1.26 -9.67 24.33
CA GLN A 198 2.02 -10.93 24.25
C GLN A 198 1.36 -12.10 25.01
N GLU A 199 0.65 -11.80 26.10
CA GLU A 199 -0.10 -12.76 26.93
C GLU A 199 -1.43 -13.23 26.32
N ASP A 200 -1.89 -12.55 25.27
CA ASP A 200 -3.15 -12.85 24.59
C ASP A 200 -2.91 -13.53 23.23
N ILE A 201 -1.67 -13.87 22.88
CA ILE A 201 -1.30 -14.34 21.54
C ILE A 201 -1.96 -15.66 21.12
N PHE A 202 -2.47 -16.46 22.06
CA PHE A 202 -3.23 -17.68 21.76
C PHE A 202 -4.72 -17.58 22.13
N LYS A 203 -5.17 -16.41 22.60
CA LYS A 203 -6.58 -16.19 22.97
C LYS A 203 -7.42 -15.91 21.73
N LEU A 204 -8.72 -16.23 21.80
CA LEU A 204 -9.66 -16.00 20.70
C LEU A 204 -9.82 -14.49 20.43
N PRO A 205 -9.57 -14.01 19.19
CA PRO A 205 -9.99 -12.67 18.78
C PRO A 205 -11.52 -12.55 18.79
N PRO A 206 -12.09 -11.36 19.01
CA PRO A 206 -13.53 -11.15 18.97
C PRO A 206 -14.13 -11.61 17.62
N GLY A 207 -15.09 -12.55 17.65
CA GLY A 207 -15.85 -12.99 16.45
C GLY A 207 -15.47 -14.36 15.86
N ARG A 208 -14.42 -15.04 16.33
CA ARG A 208 -14.07 -16.41 15.88
C ARG A 208 -14.71 -17.49 16.76
N LYS A 209 -15.16 -18.58 16.13
CA LYS A 209 -15.82 -19.74 16.80
C LYS A 209 -14.84 -20.84 17.26
N ALA A 210 -13.55 -20.81 16.85
CA ALA A 210 -12.56 -21.85 17.14
C ALA A 210 -11.24 -21.29 17.73
N PRO A 211 -10.61 -22.00 18.69
CA PRO A 211 -9.37 -21.56 19.34
C PRO A 211 -8.16 -21.58 18.38
N VAL A 212 -7.23 -20.64 18.58
CA VAL A 212 -6.03 -20.49 17.74
C VAL A 212 -4.97 -21.52 18.14
N ARG A 213 -4.67 -22.47 17.24
CA ARG A 213 -3.62 -23.47 17.44
C ARG A 213 -2.23 -22.99 17.01
N THR A 214 -2.13 -22.52 15.77
CA THR A 214 -0.85 -22.14 15.15
C THR A 214 -0.83 -20.62 14.93
N VAL A 215 0.17 -19.95 15.50
CA VAL A 215 0.43 -18.52 15.33
C VAL A 215 1.67 -18.33 14.47
N LEU A 216 1.56 -17.55 13.40
CA LEU A 216 2.70 -17.12 12.58
C LEU A 216 2.96 -15.64 12.83
N THR A 217 4.08 -15.30 13.47
CA THR A 217 4.49 -13.93 13.75
C THR A 217 5.53 -13.46 12.74
N MET A 218 5.19 -12.40 12.00
CA MET A 218 6.04 -11.79 10.99
C MET A 218 6.64 -10.47 11.50
N GLY A 219 7.75 -10.07 10.90
CA GLY A 219 8.34 -8.75 11.09
C GLY A 219 9.73 -8.66 10.47
N VAL A 220 10.21 -7.44 10.23
CA VAL A 220 11.54 -7.19 9.63
C VAL A 220 12.67 -7.73 10.51
N SER A 221 13.89 -7.85 9.98
CA SER A 221 15.04 -8.25 10.80
C SER A 221 15.29 -7.22 11.91
N GLY A 222 15.83 -7.68 13.03
CA GLY A 222 16.12 -6.83 14.19
C GLY A 222 14.90 -6.27 14.94
N ILE A 223 13.66 -6.53 14.46
CA ILE A 223 12.44 -5.94 15.04
C ILE A 223 12.08 -6.46 16.43
N GLY A 224 12.76 -7.51 16.90
CA GLY A 224 12.57 -8.07 18.24
C GLY A 224 11.71 -9.33 18.33
N LYS A 225 11.47 -10.04 17.22
CA LYS A 225 10.73 -11.34 17.21
C LYS A 225 11.30 -12.36 18.20
N THR A 226 12.62 -12.55 18.20
CA THR A 226 13.32 -13.44 19.14
C THR A 226 13.23 -12.94 20.58
N VAL A 227 13.34 -11.62 20.80
CA VAL A 227 13.23 -11.03 22.15
C VAL A 227 11.80 -11.22 22.70
N LEU A 228 10.79 -11.14 21.83
CA LEU A 228 9.39 -11.38 22.17
C LEU A 228 9.14 -12.83 22.62
N THR A 229 9.63 -13.82 21.88
CA THR A 229 9.47 -15.25 22.27
C THR A 229 10.25 -15.59 23.54
N GLN A 230 11.42 -14.98 23.73
CA GLN A 230 12.19 -15.09 24.97
C GLN A 230 11.48 -14.46 26.16
N LYS A 231 10.88 -13.27 25.99
CA LYS A 231 10.12 -12.59 27.05
C LYS A 231 8.88 -13.39 27.46
N PHE A 232 8.12 -13.90 26.49
CA PHE A 232 6.97 -14.77 26.74
C PHE A 232 7.37 -16.00 27.57
N THR A 233 8.48 -16.65 27.21
CA THR A 233 8.98 -17.83 27.90
C THR A 233 9.51 -17.48 29.31
N LEU A 234 10.16 -16.32 29.47
CA LEU A 234 10.64 -15.84 30.76
C LEU A 234 9.49 -15.52 31.71
N ASP A 235 8.44 -14.83 31.24
CA ASP A 235 7.27 -14.50 32.06
C ASP A 235 6.52 -15.75 32.53
N TRP A 236 6.44 -16.78 31.67
CA TRP A 236 5.94 -18.10 32.07
C TRP A 236 6.81 -18.76 33.13
N ALA A 237 8.14 -18.73 32.95
CA ALA A 237 9.10 -19.34 33.87
C ALA A 237 9.18 -18.61 35.22
N GLU A 238 8.91 -17.31 35.25
CA GLU A 238 8.84 -16.49 36.47
C GLU A 238 7.48 -16.56 37.17
N GLY A 239 6.47 -17.19 36.56
CA GLY A 239 5.13 -17.30 37.13
C GLY A 239 4.26 -16.05 36.94
N LYS A 240 4.64 -15.13 36.06
CA LYS A 240 3.96 -13.84 35.84
C LYS A 240 2.74 -13.94 34.91
N ALA A 241 2.83 -14.74 33.85
CA ALA A 241 1.78 -14.89 32.83
C ALA A 241 1.70 -16.32 32.27
N ASN A 242 0.63 -16.63 31.53
CA ASN A 242 0.46 -17.89 30.76
C ASN A 242 0.56 -19.20 31.57
N GLN A 243 0.11 -19.19 32.83
CA GLN A 243 0.18 -20.36 33.71
C GLN A 243 -0.85 -21.46 33.38
N ASP A 244 -1.72 -21.22 32.40
CA ASP A 244 -2.58 -22.24 31.79
C ASP A 244 -1.77 -23.30 31.00
N ILE A 245 -0.54 -22.96 30.61
CA ILE A 245 0.37 -23.83 29.84
C ILE A 245 1.27 -24.65 30.79
N GLN A 246 1.24 -25.98 30.67
CA GLN A 246 2.07 -26.86 31.51
C GLN A 246 3.53 -26.89 31.06
N PHE A 247 3.80 -26.89 29.75
CA PHE A 247 5.16 -26.95 29.20
C PHE A 247 5.36 -26.03 27.99
N ILE A 248 6.48 -25.31 27.96
CA ILE A 248 6.94 -24.51 26.81
C ILE A 248 8.28 -25.05 26.34
N PHE A 249 8.37 -25.41 25.05
CA PHE A 249 9.59 -25.88 24.41
C PHE A 249 10.00 -24.92 23.29
N PRO A 250 10.91 -23.97 23.57
CA PRO A 250 11.47 -23.09 22.55
C PRO A 250 12.57 -23.79 21.77
N PHE A 251 12.47 -23.75 20.44
CA PHE A 251 13.44 -24.21 19.47
C PHE A 251 13.75 -23.07 18.49
N THR A 252 15.00 -22.94 18.08
CA THR A 252 15.36 -22.10 16.93
C THR A 252 15.54 -22.96 15.70
N PHE A 253 15.17 -22.48 14.51
CA PHE A 253 15.46 -23.20 13.27
C PHE A 253 16.97 -23.37 13.04
N ARG A 254 17.80 -22.47 13.59
CA ARG A 254 19.26 -22.62 13.64
C ARG A 254 19.69 -23.90 14.35
N GLU A 255 19.12 -24.20 15.52
CA GLU A 255 19.40 -25.44 16.26
C GLU A 255 18.92 -26.69 15.49
N LEU A 256 17.75 -26.60 14.85
CA LEU A 256 17.16 -27.71 14.10
C LEU A 256 17.91 -28.04 12.80
N ASN A 257 18.51 -27.03 12.16
CA ASN A 257 19.28 -27.21 10.93
C ASN A 257 20.47 -28.17 11.10
N VAL A 258 21.10 -28.19 12.27
CA VAL A 258 22.24 -29.09 12.59
C VAL A 258 21.78 -30.55 12.67
N LEU A 259 20.49 -30.80 12.87
CA LEU A 259 19.91 -32.13 13.04
C LEU A 259 19.27 -32.68 11.75
N ARG A 260 19.35 -31.96 10.63
CA ARG A 260 18.63 -32.27 9.38
C ARG A 260 18.91 -33.67 8.81
N GLU A 261 20.13 -34.20 9.02
CA GLU A 261 20.56 -35.51 8.50
C GLU A 261 20.29 -36.66 9.49
N LYS A 262 19.79 -36.35 10.69
CA LYS A 262 19.50 -37.33 11.74
C LYS A 262 17.99 -37.58 11.84
N LYS A 263 17.62 -38.78 12.30
CA LYS A 263 16.22 -39.16 12.55
C LYS A 263 15.90 -39.09 14.04
N PHE A 264 14.78 -38.46 14.37
CA PHE A 264 14.27 -38.32 15.72
C PHE A 264 12.79 -38.66 15.78
N SER A 265 12.32 -39.11 16.93
CA SER A 265 10.90 -39.00 17.29
C SER A 265 10.65 -37.64 17.95
N LEU A 266 9.39 -37.18 18.03
CA LEU A 266 9.08 -35.90 18.70
C LEU A 266 9.54 -35.93 20.16
N VAL A 267 9.31 -37.05 20.85
CA VAL A 267 9.78 -37.27 22.23
C VAL A 267 11.30 -37.29 22.30
N GLY A 268 11.96 -37.97 21.35
CA GLY A 268 13.41 -38.01 21.27
C GLY A 268 14.04 -36.63 21.02
N LEU A 269 13.38 -35.78 20.22
CA LEU A 269 13.80 -34.41 19.96
C LEU A 269 13.69 -33.54 21.22
N VAL A 270 12.58 -33.63 21.96
CA VAL A 270 12.42 -32.88 23.24
C VAL A 270 13.44 -33.35 24.27
N HIS A 271 13.61 -34.66 24.46
CA HIS A 271 14.61 -35.21 25.40
C HIS A 271 16.04 -34.82 25.07
N ARG A 272 16.35 -34.53 23.79
CA ARG A 272 17.68 -34.10 23.37
C ARG A 272 18.02 -32.69 23.85
N PHE A 273 17.08 -31.75 23.78
CA PHE A 273 17.30 -30.35 24.19
C PHE A 273 16.94 -30.09 25.66
N PHE A 274 16.02 -30.88 26.22
CA PHE A 274 15.50 -30.76 27.58
C PHE A 274 15.70 -32.07 28.35
N SER A 275 16.93 -32.31 28.83
CA SER A 275 17.30 -33.49 29.62
C SER A 275 16.46 -33.64 30.89
N GLU A 276 15.94 -32.54 31.43
CA GLU A 276 15.06 -32.51 32.61
C GLU A 276 13.77 -33.31 32.39
N ILE A 277 13.30 -33.40 31.15
CA ILE A 277 12.12 -34.18 30.74
C ILE A 277 12.46 -35.66 30.60
N LYS A 278 13.70 -35.97 30.16
CA LYS A 278 14.20 -37.33 29.98
C LYS A 278 14.39 -38.05 31.31
N GLU A 279 14.89 -37.37 32.33
CA GLU A 279 15.13 -37.92 33.67
C GLU A 279 13.87 -38.49 34.33
N GLU A 280 12.71 -37.88 34.04
CA GLU A 280 11.42 -38.22 34.66
C GLU A 280 10.56 -39.13 33.76
N ARG A 281 11.13 -39.64 32.65
CA ARG A 281 10.52 -40.61 31.71
C ARG A 281 9.16 -40.19 31.12
N ILE A 282 8.98 -38.90 30.78
CA ILE A 282 7.78 -38.49 30.05
C ILE A 282 7.82 -39.10 28.64
N CYS A 283 6.83 -39.93 28.29
CA CYS A 283 6.76 -40.61 27.00
C CYS A 283 5.58 -40.18 26.12
N ASN A 284 4.66 -39.35 26.65
CA ASN A 284 3.54 -38.77 25.91
C ASN A 284 3.35 -37.29 26.30
N PHE A 285 3.01 -36.45 25.32
CA PHE A 285 2.70 -35.03 25.49
C PHE A 285 1.23 -34.70 25.19
N GLU A 286 0.42 -35.65 24.70
CA GLU A 286 -0.98 -35.40 24.30
C GLU A 286 -1.86 -34.94 25.46
N ASP A 287 -1.49 -35.36 26.66
CA ASP A 287 -2.17 -35.15 27.94
C ASP A 287 -1.87 -33.77 28.58
N PHE A 288 -0.99 -32.96 27.99
CA PHE A 288 -0.56 -31.67 28.53
C PHE A 288 -0.84 -30.54 27.55
N GLN A 289 -1.16 -29.34 28.04
CA GLN A 289 -1.13 -28.13 27.23
C GLN A 289 0.32 -27.73 26.99
N VAL A 290 0.85 -28.13 25.82
CA VAL A 290 2.22 -27.84 25.40
C VAL A 290 2.23 -26.72 24.36
N VAL A 291 3.21 -25.82 24.48
CA VAL A 291 3.54 -24.82 23.45
C VAL A 291 4.90 -25.14 22.84
N PHE A 292 4.95 -25.29 21.52
CA PHE A 292 6.19 -25.33 20.75
C PHE A 292 6.43 -23.96 20.12
N ILE A 293 7.57 -23.35 20.42
CA ILE A 293 7.99 -22.10 19.79
C ILE A 293 9.11 -22.42 18.80
N PHE A 294 8.93 -22.07 17.53
CA PHE A 294 9.93 -22.22 16.47
C PHE A 294 10.36 -20.84 15.98
N ASP A 295 11.52 -20.40 16.45
CA ASP A 295 12.07 -19.08 16.14
C ASP A 295 12.95 -19.11 14.87
N GLY A 296 12.66 -18.22 13.91
CA GLY A 296 13.50 -17.97 12.73
C GLY A 296 13.24 -18.87 11.52
N LEU A 297 11.98 -19.03 11.08
CA LEU A 297 11.64 -19.85 9.89
C LEU A 297 12.37 -19.41 8.61
N ASP A 298 12.70 -18.13 8.47
CA ASP A 298 13.53 -17.59 7.38
C ASP A 298 14.91 -18.25 7.25
N GLU A 299 15.33 -18.96 8.29
CA GLU A 299 16.61 -19.65 8.39
C GLU A 299 16.46 -21.18 8.26
N CYS A 300 15.24 -21.67 8.00
CA CYS A 300 14.95 -23.10 7.87
C CYS A 300 15.64 -23.69 6.62
N ARG A 301 16.51 -24.68 6.84
CA ARG A 301 17.15 -25.48 5.79
C ARG A 301 16.44 -26.82 5.50
N PRO A 302 15.79 -27.49 6.47
CA PRO A 302 14.99 -28.68 6.16
C PRO A 302 13.90 -28.36 5.12
N PRO A 303 13.71 -29.21 4.10
CA PRO A 303 12.76 -28.95 3.03
C PRO A 303 11.32 -29.10 3.54
N LEU A 304 10.65 -27.98 3.82
CA LEU A 304 9.26 -27.96 4.28
C LEU A 304 8.28 -28.19 3.12
N SER A 305 8.25 -29.40 2.55
CA SER A 305 7.35 -29.73 1.44
C SER A 305 5.97 -30.21 1.92
N PHE A 306 5.00 -29.30 1.93
CA PHE A 306 3.61 -29.59 2.31
C PHE A 306 2.77 -30.28 1.22
N HIS A 307 3.36 -30.80 0.13
CA HIS A 307 2.59 -31.47 -0.94
C HIS A 307 2.89 -32.98 -1.06
N LYS A 308 3.95 -33.49 -0.42
CA LYS A 308 4.42 -34.89 -0.60
C LYS A 308 4.94 -35.55 0.69
N THR A 309 4.31 -35.29 1.84
CA THR A 309 4.81 -35.77 3.14
C THR A 309 3.99 -36.91 3.73
N THR A 310 4.69 -37.91 4.25
CA THR A 310 4.14 -39.04 5.01
C THR A 310 3.40 -38.53 6.25
N ILE A 311 2.16 -38.98 6.44
CA ILE A 311 1.34 -38.63 7.62
C ILE A 311 1.93 -39.35 8.84
N LEU A 312 2.26 -38.58 9.87
CA LEU A 312 2.77 -39.07 11.13
C LEU A 312 1.85 -38.64 12.28
N THR A 313 1.34 -39.62 13.03
CA THR A 313 0.47 -39.40 14.19
C THR A 313 1.11 -39.84 15.50
N ASP A 314 1.98 -40.86 15.51
CA ASP A 314 2.64 -41.34 16.74
C ASP A 314 3.90 -40.50 17.06
N PRO A 315 3.95 -39.80 18.22
CA PRO A 315 5.09 -38.98 18.64
C PRO A 315 6.36 -39.76 18.99
N ARG A 316 6.30 -41.11 19.07
CA ARG A 316 7.43 -41.98 19.40
C ARG A 316 8.13 -42.56 18.18
N LYS A 317 7.52 -42.48 16.99
CA LYS A 317 8.12 -42.99 15.75
C LYS A 317 9.20 -42.05 15.23
N SER A 318 10.36 -42.61 14.91
CA SER A 318 11.52 -41.84 14.43
C SER A 318 11.42 -41.51 12.94
N THR A 319 11.62 -40.25 12.58
CA THR A 319 11.63 -39.74 11.19
C THR A 319 12.59 -38.56 11.07
N SER A 320 12.80 -38.05 9.86
CA SER A 320 13.58 -36.83 9.64
C SER A 320 12.89 -35.58 10.21
N VAL A 321 13.67 -34.56 10.56
CA VAL A 321 13.20 -33.35 11.28
C VAL A 321 12.17 -32.56 10.46
N ASP A 322 12.34 -32.47 9.14
CA ASP A 322 11.36 -31.85 8.23
C ASP A 322 9.97 -32.51 8.33
N VAL A 323 9.91 -33.85 8.33
CA VAL A 323 8.65 -34.60 8.42
C VAL A 323 7.98 -34.41 9.79
N LEU A 324 8.76 -34.34 10.88
CA LEU A 324 8.24 -34.01 12.22
C LEU A 324 7.59 -32.62 12.24
N LEU A 325 8.31 -31.60 11.76
CA LEU A 325 7.85 -30.21 11.77
C LEU A 325 6.60 -30.05 10.91
N ILE A 326 6.56 -30.61 9.69
CA ILE A 326 5.40 -30.52 8.80
C ILE A 326 4.15 -31.14 9.44
N ASN A 327 4.27 -32.32 10.06
CA ASN A 327 3.12 -32.96 10.70
C ASN A 327 2.68 -32.24 11.98
N LEU A 328 3.61 -31.63 12.74
CA LEU A 328 3.29 -30.81 13.91
C LEU A 328 2.61 -29.48 13.53
N ILE A 329 3.04 -28.84 12.44
CA ILE A 329 2.46 -27.58 11.94
C ILE A 329 1.06 -27.83 11.36
N ARG A 330 0.86 -28.93 10.61
CA ARG A 330 -0.45 -29.36 10.12
C ARG A 330 -1.43 -29.83 11.21
N GLY A 331 -0.95 -30.00 12.44
CA GLY A 331 -1.75 -30.56 13.54
C GLY A 331 -2.10 -32.05 13.37
N LYS A 332 -1.36 -32.80 12.54
CA LYS A 332 -1.49 -34.26 12.43
C LYS A 332 -0.71 -34.99 13.52
N LEU A 333 0.41 -34.40 13.94
CA LEU A 333 1.20 -34.83 15.08
C LEU A 333 0.91 -33.90 16.26
N LEU A 334 0.53 -34.47 17.40
CA LEU A 334 0.18 -33.75 18.62
C LEU A 334 -0.86 -32.62 18.41
N PRO A 335 -2.12 -32.96 18.09
CA PRO A 335 -3.15 -31.98 17.72
C PRO A 335 -3.45 -30.95 18.83
N SER A 336 -3.37 -31.35 20.09
CA SER A 336 -3.61 -30.51 21.29
C SER A 336 -2.54 -29.44 21.53
N ALA A 337 -1.36 -29.55 20.91
CA ALA A 337 -0.27 -28.61 21.11
C ALA A 337 -0.50 -27.28 20.36
N ARG A 338 -0.13 -26.18 21.02
CA ARG A 338 -0.07 -24.85 20.43
C ARG A 338 1.30 -24.66 19.77
N VAL A 339 1.34 -24.02 18.60
CA VAL A 339 2.56 -23.80 17.84
C VAL A 339 2.72 -22.31 17.56
N TRP A 340 3.87 -21.74 17.88
CA TRP A 340 4.22 -20.36 17.57
C TRP A 340 5.46 -20.33 16.68
N ILE A 341 5.33 -19.77 15.48
CA ILE A 341 6.42 -19.66 14.50
C ILE A 341 6.74 -18.19 14.29
N THR A 342 8.02 -17.81 14.32
CA THR A 342 8.45 -16.46 13.92
C THR A 342 9.16 -16.51 12.57
N THR A 343 8.98 -15.48 11.74
CA THR A 343 9.58 -15.43 10.40
C THR A 343 9.73 -14.00 9.89
N ARG A 344 10.54 -13.81 8.83
CA ARG A 344 10.46 -12.59 8.00
C ARG A 344 9.32 -12.72 7.00
N PRO A 345 8.67 -11.61 6.57
CA PRO A 345 7.60 -11.65 5.59
C PRO A 345 7.95 -12.44 4.31
N ALA A 346 9.19 -12.31 3.84
CA ALA A 346 9.66 -13.01 2.65
C ALA A 346 9.65 -14.55 2.74
N ALA A 347 9.69 -15.10 3.96
CA ALA A 347 9.71 -16.54 4.21
C ALA A 347 8.37 -17.08 4.78
N ALA A 348 7.33 -16.23 4.86
CA ALA A 348 6.03 -16.63 5.40
C ALA A 348 5.32 -17.68 4.52
N ASN A 349 5.50 -17.60 3.20
CA ASN A 349 4.93 -18.53 2.23
C ASN A 349 5.46 -19.98 2.32
N GLN A 350 6.51 -20.22 3.10
CA GLN A 350 6.96 -21.58 3.35
C GLN A 350 5.90 -22.39 4.11
N ILE A 351 5.00 -21.72 4.84
CA ILE A 351 3.88 -22.35 5.54
C ILE A 351 2.58 -22.08 4.78
N PRO A 352 1.80 -23.12 4.41
CA PRO A 352 0.50 -22.94 3.78
C PRO A 352 -0.46 -22.13 4.66
N PRO A 353 -1.23 -21.17 4.11
CA PRO A 353 -2.21 -20.37 4.87
C PRO A 353 -3.19 -21.24 5.67
N ASP A 354 -3.62 -22.37 5.10
CA ASP A 354 -4.56 -23.32 5.75
C ASP A 354 -4.01 -23.96 7.03
N CYS A 355 -2.70 -23.93 7.24
CA CYS A 355 -2.05 -24.45 8.45
C CYS A 355 -1.91 -23.39 9.56
N VAL A 356 -2.23 -22.12 9.27
CA VAL A 356 -2.04 -20.98 10.18
C VAL A 356 -3.38 -20.56 10.76
N GLY A 357 -3.51 -20.65 12.08
CA GLY A 357 -4.70 -20.20 12.79
C GLY A 357 -4.76 -18.68 12.92
N MET A 358 -3.62 -18.03 13.15
CA MET A 358 -3.52 -16.57 13.27
C MET A 358 -2.18 -16.07 12.74
N VAL A 359 -2.22 -14.97 11.99
CA VAL A 359 -1.04 -14.22 11.57
C VAL A 359 -0.92 -12.99 12.46
N THR A 360 0.27 -12.72 12.99
CA THR A 360 0.56 -11.51 13.78
C THR A 360 1.77 -10.81 13.20
N GLU A 361 1.86 -9.50 13.41
CA GLU A 361 2.96 -8.68 12.91
C GLU A 361 3.57 -7.87 14.05
N VAL A 362 4.89 -8.01 14.25
CA VAL A 362 5.67 -7.15 15.14
C VAL A 362 6.06 -5.91 14.35
N ARG A 363 5.50 -4.76 14.73
CA ARG A 363 5.69 -3.51 14.01
C ARG A 363 6.95 -2.76 14.45
N GLY A 364 7.43 -2.93 15.67
CA GLY A 364 8.60 -2.21 16.21
C GLY A 364 8.22 -1.22 17.31
N PHE A 365 9.05 -0.21 17.53
CA PHE A 365 8.83 0.85 18.52
C PHE A 365 8.09 2.05 17.91
N THR A 366 6.98 2.42 18.56
CA THR A 366 6.34 3.72 18.40
C THR A 366 7.22 4.83 18.97
N ASP A 367 6.94 6.10 18.65
CA ASP A 367 7.74 7.22 19.15
C ASP A 367 7.83 7.27 20.68
N SER A 368 6.72 6.95 21.37
CA SER A 368 6.70 6.82 22.83
C SER A 368 7.63 5.70 23.33
N GLN A 369 7.61 4.54 22.67
CA GLN A 369 8.44 3.39 23.01
C GLN A 369 9.93 3.62 22.70
N LYS A 370 10.25 4.40 21.65
CA LYS A 370 11.62 4.83 21.36
C LYS A 370 12.18 5.60 22.54
N GLU A 371 11.45 6.61 23.03
CA GLU A 371 11.88 7.38 24.20
C GLU A 371 11.96 6.53 25.46
N GLU A 372 10.97 5.67 25.71
CA GLU A 372 10.97 4.72 26.84
C GLU A 372 12.23 3.85 26.83
N TYR A 373 12.60 3.30 25.68
CA TYR A 373 13.81 2.50 25.53
C TYR A 373 15.08 3.28 25.93
N PHE A 374 15.25 4.51 25.41
CA PHE A 374 16.43 5.31 25.72
C PHE A 374 16.45 5.75 27.19
N ARG A 375 15.30 6.14 27.78
CA ARG A 375 15.23 6.46 29.22
C ARG A 375 15.52 5.26 30.11
N LYS A 376 15.09 4.05 29.73
CA LYS A 376 15.44 2.82 30.47
C LYS A 376 16.92 2.47 30.35
N ARG A 377 17.54 2.76 29.20
CA ARG A 377 18.93 2.37 28.90
C ARG A 377 19.98 3.31 29.53
N PHE A 378 19.62 4.57 29.78
CA PHE A 378 20.49 5.60 30.34
C PHE A 378 19.96 6.05 31.70
N THR A 379 20.72 5.82 32.77
CA THR A 379 20.34 6.22 34.14
C THR A 379 20.40 7.73 34.37
N ASP A 380 21.13 8.46 33.53
CA ASP A 380 21.24 9.91 33.55
C ASP A 380 20.19 10.54 32.63
N GLU A 381 19.25 11.28 33.22
CA GLU A 381 18.15 11.96 32.51
C GLU A 381 18.62 13.04 31.55
N GLU A 382 19.72 13.75 31.84
CA GLU A 382 20.26 14.77 30.95
C GLU A 382 20.90 14.11 29.72
N GLN A 383 21.64 13.01 29.96
CA GLN A 383 22.21 12.19 28.89
C GLN A 383 21.12 11.59 28.00
N ALA A 384 20.07 11.02 28.60
CA ALA A 384 18.93 10.45 27.89
C ALA A 384 18.21 11.51 27.05
N SER A 385 17.95 12.69 27.62
CA SER A 385 17.28 13.81 26.95
C SER A 385 18.09 14.34 25.76
N ARG A 386 19.41 14.47 25.92
CA ARG A 386 20.32 14.88 24.82
C ARG A 386 20.32 13.88 23.67
N ILE A 387 20.34 12.57 23.97
CA ILE A 387 20.27 11.51 22.97
C ILE A 387 18.94 11.50 22.24
N ILE A 388 17.82 11.56 22.98
CA ILE A 388 16.47 11.60 22.40
C ILE A 388 16.33 12.82 21.49
N SER A 389 16.82 13.99 21.92
CA SER A 389 16.83 15.20 21.11
C SER A 389 17.61 15.02 19.80
N HIS A 390 18.85 14.49 19.87
CA HIS A 390 19.67 14.21 18.68
C HIS A 390 19.01 13.22 17.71
N ILE A 391 18.35 12.19 18.23
CA ILE A 391 17.63 11.23 17.40
C ILE A 391 16.44 11.90 16.71
N LYS A 392 15.71 12.79 17.41
CA LYS A 392 14.58 13.53 16.83
C LYS A 392 15.02 14.54 15.76
N THR A 393 16.18 15.18 15.92
CA THR A 393 16.70 16.13 14.91
C THR A 393 17.18 15.42 13.65
N SER A 394 17.67 14.19 13.74
CA SER A 394 18.04 13.37 12.57
C SER A 394 16.91 12.45 12.15
N ARG A 395 16.14 12.86 11.12
CA ARG A 395 14.99 12.07 10.61
C ARG A 395 15.37 10.64 10.21
N SER A 396 16.55 10.43 9.60
CA SER A 396 17.05 9.10 9.25
C SER A 396 17.27 8.23 10.49
N LEU A 397 17.93 8.74 11.54
CA LEU A 397 18.12 7.98 12.79
C LEU A 397 16.78 7.70 13.49
N HIS A 398 15.88 8.68 13.49
CA HIS A 398 14.54 8.54 14.06
C HIS A 398 13.71 7.43 13.41
N ILE A 399 13.76 7.32 12.08
CA ILE A 399 13.07 6.26 11.31
C ILE A 399 13.70 4.91 11.62
N MET A 400 15.03 4.80 11.60
CA MET A 400 15.71 3.53 11.85
C MET A 400 15.49 3.02 13.28
N CYS A 401 15.40 3.91 14.27
CA CYS A 401 15.05 3.57 15.67
C CYS A 401 13.62 3.05 15.84
N HIS A 402 12.81 2.95 14.77
CA HIS A 402 11.62 2.12 14.79
C HIS A 402 11.95 0.63 15.02
N ILE A 403 13.11 0.17 14.56
CA ILE A 403 13.60 -1.18 14.80
C ILE A 403 14.49 -1.17 16.08
N PRO A 404 14.19 -2.01 17.09
CA PRO A 404 14.94 -2.06 18.36
C PRO A 404 16.45 -2.29 18.21
N VAL A 405 16.91 -3.09 17.25
CA VAL A 405 18.36 -3.29 17.03
C VAL A 405 19.08 -1.99 16.70
N PHE A 406 18.43 -1.05 16.00
CA PHE A 406 19.01 0.25 15.71
C PHE A 406 19.01 1.14 16.94
N CYS A 407 17.98 1.06 17.80
CA CYS A 407 18.04 1.72 19.11
C CYS A 407 19.23 1.25 19.93
N TRP A 408 19.52 -0.06 19.93
CA TRP A 408 20.69 -0.62 20.60
C TRP A 408 22.02 -0.13 20.01
N ILE A 409 22.16 -0.15 18.67
CA ILE A 409 23.36 0.37 17.99
C ILE A 409 23.57 1.85 18.33
N THR A 410 22.50 2.65 18.19
CA THR A 410 22.53 4.08 18.48
C THR A 410 22.86 4.36 19.94
N ALA A 411 22.21 3.67 20.89
CA ALA A 411 22.53 3.81 22.31
C ALA A 411 23.99 3.46 22.59
N THR A 412 24.50 2.34 22.06
CA THR A 412 25.88 1.88 22.28
C THR A 412 26.90 2.89 21.78
N VAL A 413 26.71 3.42 20.57
CA VAL A 413 27.64 4.41 19.99
C VAL A 413 27.56 5.71 20.77
N LEU A 414 26.36 6.26 20.98
CA LEU A 414 26.20 7.55 21.66
C LEU A 414 26.67 7.49 23.12
N GLU A 415 26.49 6.36 23.82
CA GLU A 415 27.01 6.15 25.18
C GLU A 415 28.52 6.31 25.24
N GLN A 416 29.25 5.69 24.31
CA GLN A 416 30.72 5.74 24.30
C GLN A 416 31.24 7.11 23.86
N GLU A 417 30.57 7.75 22.90
CA GLU A 417 30.97 9.09 22.43
C GLU A 417 30.81 10.14 23.53
N LEU A 418 29.71 10.08 24.29
CA LEU A 418 29.47 10.99 25.41
C LEU A 418 30.44 10.76 26.57
N LYS A 419 30.94 9.53 26.77
CA LYS A 419 31.98 9.23 27.77
C LYS A 419 33.37 9.72 27.37
N MET A 420 33.66 9.76 26.07
CA MET A 420 34.99 10.05 25.54
C MET A 420 35.16 11.52 25.11
N SER A 421 34.07 12.29 25.10
CA SER A 421 34.11 13.69 24.66
C SER A 421 33.11 14.56 25.42
N ASP A 422 33.61 15.47 26.24
CA ASP A 422 32.77 16.49 26.91
C ASP A 422 32.14 17.48 25.90
N ASN A 423 32.63 17.52 24.65
CA ASN A 423 32.21 18.46 23.59
C ASN A 423 32.20 17.85 22.16
N GLY A 424 32.19 16.53 22.01
CA GLY A 424 32.28 15.87 20.69
C GLY A 424 30.97 15.90 19.89
N ALA A 425 31.08 16.07 18.57
CA ALA A 425 29.93 16.00 17.67
C ALA A 425 29.39 14.57 17.56
N LEU A 426 28.09 14.42 17.81
CA LEU A 426 27.35 13.16 17.65
C LEU A 426 27.26 12.79 16.15
N PRO A 427 27.22 11.49 15.81
CA PRO A 427 27.15 11.03 14.43
C PRO A 427 25.91 11.58 13.71
N LYS A 428 26.12 12.15 12.51
CA LYS A 428 25.08 12.82 11.72
C LYS A 428 24.42 11.90 10.69
N SER A 429 25.16 10.92 10.18
CA SER A 429 24.70 9.96 9.18
C SER A 429 24.74 8.50 9.68
N LEU A 430 24.04 7.60 8.98
CA LEU A 430 24.08 6.17 9.32
C LEU A 430 25.47 5.59 9.11
N THR A 431 26.16 6.02 8.05
CA THR A 431 27.52 5.57 7.77
C THR A 431 28.46 5.91 8.91
N GLU A 432 28.37 7.14 9.43
CA GLU A 432 29.20 7.57 10.56
C GLU A 432 28.88 6.77 11.84
N LEU A 433 27.61 6.51 12.11
CA LEU A 433 27.18 5.68 13.23
C LEU A 433 27.80 4.27 13.19
N TYR A 434 27.74 3.62 12.02
CA TYR A 434 28.27 2.26 11.83
C TYR A 434 29.81 2.22 11.84
N LEU A 435 30.47 3.26 11.29
CA LEU A 435 31.92 3.42 11.39
C LEU A 435 32.37 3.50 12.85
N ARG A 436 31.71 4.36 13.64
CA ARG A 436 32.00 4.49 15.07
C ARG A 436 31.72 3.20 15.82
N LEU A 437 30.64 2.47 15.48
CA LEU A 437 30.38 1.14 16.04
C LEU A 437 31.56 0.18 15.80
N VAL A 438 32.07 0.07 14.57
CA VAL A 438 33.23 -0.80 14.27
C VAL A 438 34.46 -0.36 15.05
N VAL A 439 34.78 0.94 15.07
CA VAL A 439 35.92 1.48 15.81
C VAL A 439 35.82 1.20 17.32
N ILE A 440 34.63 1.37 17.92
CA ILE A 440 34.37 1.04 19.32
C ILE A 440 34.62 -0.46 19.57
N ASN A 441 34.11 -1.34 18.71
CA ASN A 441 34.33 -2.78 18.84
C ASN A 441 35.83 -3.16 18.74
N LEU A 442 36.59 -2.52 17.85
CA LEU A 442 38.05 -2.72 17.74
C LEU A 442 38.79 -2.26 19.01
N ARG A 443 38.44 -1.09 19.56
CA ARG A 443 39.03 -0.57 20.80
C ARG A 443 38.75 -1.50 21.99
N LEU A 444 37.49 -1.92 22.15
CA LEU A 444 37.08 -2.83 23.21
C LEU A 444 37.76 -4.19 23.14
N LYS A 445 38.10 -4.70 21.95
CA LYS A 445 38.92 -5.90 21.81
C LYS A 445 40.33 -5.65 22.35
N ASN A 446 40.97 -4.58 21.91
CA ASN A 446 42.35 -4.28 22.26
C ASN A 446 42.51 -4.10 23.78
N ASP A 447 41.60 -3.36 24.42
CA ASP A 447 41.60 -3.16 25.88
C ASP A 447 41.39 -4.47 26.67
N LYS A 448 40.69 -5.47 26.10
CA LYS A 448 40.38 -6.75 26.77
C LYS A 448 41.45 -7.83 26.62
N TYR A 449 42.17 -7.87 25.49
CA TYR A 449 43.00 -9.03 25.13
C TYR A 449 44.46 -8.70 24.78
N GLU A 450 44.81 -7.44 24.55
CA GLU A 450 46.13 -7.03 24.06
C GLU A 450 46.68 -5.88 24.93
N GLN A 451 47.35 -6.19 26.05
CA GLN A 451 48.07 -5.21 26.88
C GLN A 451 49.26 -4.60 26.11
N ARG A 452 49.03 -3.63 25.23
CA ARG A 452 50.12 -2.91 24.51
C ARG A 452 49.93 -1.39 24.52
N SER A 453 51.05 -0.70 24.73
CA SER A 453 51.17 0.75 24.91
C SER A 453 51.94 1.40 23.75
N GLU A 454 51.30 1.64 22.60
CA GLU A 454 51.89 2.50 21.55
C GLU A 454 50.78 3.15 20.69
N THR A 455 51.15 4.25 20.02
CA THR A 455 50.34 5.45 19.74
C THR A 455 49.33 5.40 18.58
N ASP A 456 48.93 4.22 18.10
CA ASP A 456 47.79 4.07 17.16
C ASP A 456 46.89 2.87 17.54
N LYS A 457 46.24 3.03 18.70
CA LYS A 457 45.68 2.00 19.61
C LYS A 457 44.67 0.97 19.07
N HIS A 458 44.12 1.07 17.85
CA HIS A 458 43.00 0.19 17.41
C HIS A 458 43.13 -0.48 16.03
N TRP A 459 44.01 -0.01 15.14
CA TRP A 459 44.22 -0.59 13.80
C TRP A 459 45.50 -1.41 13.69
N SER A 460 45.64 -2.44 14.54
CA SER A 460 46.74 -3.42 14.44
C SER A 460 46.69 -4.19 13.11
N PRO A 461 47.83 -4.74 12.62
CA PRO A 461 47.85 -5.57 11.41
C PRO A 461 46.83 -6.71 11.46
N GLU A 462 46.62 -7.31 12.64
CA GLU A 462 45.63 -8.36 12.89
C GLU A 462 44.20 -7.84 12.73
N ASN A 463 43.89 -6.67 13.30
CA ASN A 463 42.56 -6.04 13.20
C ASN A 463 42.24 -5.64 11.75
N ARG A 464 43.23 -5.13 10.99
CA ARG A 464 43.06 -4.77 9.56
C ARG A 464 42.70 -6.00 8.72
N LYS A 465 43.48 -7.07 8.86
CA LYS A 465 43.24 -8.34 8.14
C LYS A 465 41.88 -8.93 8.51
N MET A 466 41.47 -8.83 9.77
CA MET A 466 40.17 -9.32 10.23
C MET A 466 39.00 -8.54 9.60
N ILE A 467 39.02 -7.20 9.63
CA ILE A 467 37.96 -6.39 9.03
C ILE A 467 37.89 -6.60 7.52
N GLU A 468 39.02 -6.73 6.84
CA GLU A 468 39.05 -7.09 5.42
C GLU A 468 38.39 -8.46 5.16
N SER A 469 38.70 -9.47 5.97
CA SER A 469 38.15 -10.81 5.83
C SER A 469 36.66 -10.87 6.14
N LEU A 470 36.22 -10.17 7.20
CA LEU A 470 34.80 -10.04 7.55
C LEU A 470 34.03 -9.27 6.46
N GLY A 471 34.63 -8.23 5.90
CA GLY A 471 34.04 -7.46 4.80
C GLY A 471 33.91 -8.28 3.52
N LYS A 472 34.93 -9.09 3.18
CA LYS A 472 34.86 -10.05 2.07
C LYS A 472 33.72 -11.05 2.29
N LEU A 473 33.66 -11.66 3.46
CA LEU A 473 32.61 -12.60 3.84
C LEU A 473 31.22 -11.95 3.74
N ALA A 474 31.08 -10.73 4.27
CA ALA A 474 29.83 -9.98 4.21
C ALA A 474 29.37 -9.75 2.77
N PHE A 475 30.30 -9.36 1.89
CA PHE A 475 30.04 -9.12 0.47
C PHE A 475 29.68 -10.41 -0.29
N ASP A 476 30.44 -11.49 -0.11
CA ASP A 476 30.19 -12.77 -0.77
C ASP A 476 28.83 -13.34 -0.35
N GLN A 477 28.48 -13.22 0.94
CA GLN A 477 27.19 -13.68 1.44
C GLN A 477 26.04 -12.74 1.09
N LEU A 478 26.28 -11.43 0.89
CA LEU A 478 25.27 -10.51 0.39
C LEU A 478 24.87 -10.87 -1.06
N GLN A 479 25.80 -11.42 -1.85
CA GLN A 479 25.50 -11.94 -3.18
C GLN A 479 24.85 -13.33 -3.17
N LYS A 480 25.26 -14.22 -2.26
CA LYS A 480 24.79 -15.62 -2.17
C LYS A 480 23.46 -15.78 -1.41
N GLY A 481 23.12 -14.84 -0.52
CA GLY A 481 21.88 -14.85 0.27
C GLY A 481 21.81 -15.90 1.40
N ASN A 482 22.94 -16.41 1.89
CA ASN A 482 23.00 -17.56 2.81
C ASN A 482 23.56 -17.21 4.22
N LEU A 483 23.23 -18.04 5.21
CA LEU A 483 23.85 -18.06 6.55
C LEU A 483 25.28 -18.62 6.50
N ILE A 484 26.21 -18.02 7.25
CA ILE A 484 27.65 -18.32 7.25
C ILE A 484 27.95 -19.62 7.99
N ASN A 485 28.56 -20.58 7.30
CA ASN A 485 29.08 -21.82 7.90
C ASN A 485 30.58 -21.71 8.22
N GLU A 486 31.12 -22.70 8.94
CA GLU A 486 32.55 -22.78 9.26
C GLU A 486 33.45 -22.86 8.00
N SER A 487 32.96 -23.51 6.94
CA SER A 487 33.65 -23.57 5.65
C SER A 487 33.83 -22.19 5.02
N ASP A 488 32.80 -21.32 5.12
CA ASP A 488 32.83 -19.97 4.57
C ASP A 488 33.85 -19.08 5.31
N LEU A 489 33.99 -19.29 6.63
CA LEU A 489 35.01 -18.63 7.43
C LEU A 489 36.43 -19.05 7.06
N LYS A 490 36.66 -20.35 6.87
CA LYS A 490 37.96 -20.89 6.43
C LYS A 490 38.33 -20.41 5.02
N GLU A 491 37.37 -20.36 4.10
CA GLU A 491 37.56 -19.83 2.74
C GLU A 491 37.94 -18.33 2.75
N CYS A 492 37.43 -17.58 3.73
CA CYS A 492 37.79 -16.17 3.93
C CYS A 492 39.05 -15.97 4.79
N GLY A 493 39.71 -17.04 5.26
CA GLY A 493 40.94 -16.97 6.05
C GLY A 493 40.76 -16.49 7.49
N ILE A 494 39.56 -16.66 8.07
CA ILE A 494 39.23 -16.24 9.43
C ILE A 494 39.41 -17.44 10.39
N ASP A 495 40.25 -17.29 11.42
CA ASP A 495 40.31 -18.25 12.53
C ASP A 495 39.07 -18.09 13.43
N ILE A 496 38.39 -19.21 13.69
CA ILE A 496 37.22 -19.38 14.58
C ILE A 496 37.48 -18.77 15.97
N ARG A 497 38.71 -18.93 16.50
CA ARG A 497 39.08 -18.38 17.82
C ARG A 497 39.18 -16.86 17.80
N ASP A 498 39.58 -16.26 16.68
CA ASP A 498 39.63 -14.80 16.54
C ASP A 498 38.27 -14.20 16.22
N ALA A 499 37.41 -14.91 15.48
CA ALA A 499 36.02 -14.50 15.24
C ALA A 499 35.21 -14.35 16.54
N SER A 500 35.42 -15.24 17.52
CA SER A 500 34.72 -15.20 18.81
C SER A 500 35.02 -13.93 19.64
N LYS A 501 36.16 -13.27 19.40
CA LYS A 501 36.58 -12.04 20.09
C LYS A 501 35.83 -10.78 19.63
N TYR A 502 35.09 -10.84 18.52
CA TYR A 502 34.36 -9.70 17.92
C TYR A 502 32.82 -9.81 18.01
N SER A 503 32.34 -10.27 19.17
CA SER A 503 30.92 -10.60 19.44
C SER A 503 29.89 -9.47 19.22
N GLY A 504 30.31 -8.21 19.07
CA GLY A 504 29.42 -7.05 18.80
C GLY A 504 29.15 -6.77 17.33
N VAL A 505 29.90 -7.42 16.42
CA VAL A 505 29.71 -7.33 14.97
C VAL A 505 29.37 -8.70 14.39
N PHE A 506 29.93 -9.76 15.00
CA PHE A 506 29.88 -11.14 14.53
C PHE A 506 29.56 -12.08 15.69
N THR A 507 28.43 -12.79 15.66
CA THR A 507 27.98 -13.60 16.81
C THR A 507 28.15 -15.10 16.53
N GLN A 508 28.82 -15.80 17.44
CA GLN A 508 28.91 -17.26 17.46
C GLN A 508 27.61 -17.85 18.02
N ILE A 509 27.02 -18.79 17.30
CA ILE A 509 25.68 -19.33 17.63
C ILE A 509 25.74 -20.46 18.67
N PHE A 510 26.82 -21.25 18.71
CA PHE A 510 27.01 -22.34 19.67
C PHE A 510 28.16 -22.04 20.64
N LYS A 511 27.87 -22.01 21.95
CA LYS A 511 28.91 -22.10 22.99
C LYS A 511 29.25 -23.57 23.23
N GLN A 512 30.55 -23.85 23.32
CA GLN A 512 31.10 -25.18 23.60
C GLN A 512 30.54 -25.78 24.92
N ASP A 513 30.06 -24.92 25.83
CA ASP A 513 29.56 -25.29 27.16
C ASP A 513 28.10 -25.79 27.20
N GLU A 514 27.29 -25.59 26.14
CA GLU A 514 25.84 -25.92 26.18
C GLU A 514 25.50 -27.29 25.57
N CYS A 515 26.43 -27.94 24.86
CA CYS A 515 26.23 -29.29 24.35
C CYS A 515 27.57 -29.98 24.04
N GLU A 516 27.94 -30.99 24.84
CA GLU A 516 29.24 -31.69 24.83
C GLU A 516 29.62 -32.42 23.52
N MET A 517 28.83 -32.34 22.44
CA MET A 517 29.01 -33.21 21.25
C MET A 517 28.91 -32.53 19.87
N PHE A 518 28.88 -31.20 19.76
CA PHE A 518 28.89 -30.55 18.44
C PHE A 518 30.31 -30.14 18.02
N SER A 519 30.74 -30.61 16.84
CA SER A 519 32.05 -30.30 16.24
C SER A 519 32.00 -29.20 15.17
N GLU A 520 30.82 -28.64 14.85
CA GLU A 520 30.67 -27.60 13.82
C GLU A 520 30.08 -26.32 14.43
N THR A 521 30.77 -25.20 14.20
CA THR A 521 30.36 -23.86 14.68
C THR A 521 29.73 -23.04 13.56
N VAL A 522 28.53 -22.50 13.79
CA VAL A 522 27.80 -21.65 12.81
C VAL A 522 27.82 -20.20 13.29
N TYR A 523 27.91 -19.26 12.35
CA TYR A 523 28.05 -17.83 12.65
C TYR A 523 27.04 -16.99 11.88
N CYS A 524 26.72 -15.80 12.40
CA CYS A 524 25.91 -14.81 11.68
C CYS A 524 26.33 -13.39 12.07
N PHE A 525 26.05 -12.44 11.17
CA PHE A 525 26.02 -11.02 11.53
C PHE A 525 24.82 -10.75 12.46
N VAL A 526 24.98 -9.81 13.38
CA VAL A 526 23.91 -9.42 14.32
C VAL A 526 22.68 -8.88 13.57
N HIS A 527 22.89 -8.18 12.46
CA HIS A 527 21.84 -7.65 11.60
C HIS A 527 22.31 -7.51 10.14
N LEU A 528 21.38 -7.55 9.18
CA LEU A 528 21.68 -7.42 7.74
C LEU A 528 22.36 -6.09 7.41
N SER A 529 21.96 -5.00 8.06
CA SER A 529 22.60 -3.69 7.87
C SER A 529 24.09 -3.67 8.22
N ILE A 530 24.52 -4.47 9.21
CA ILE A 530 25.96 -4.60 9.56
C ILE A 530 26.69 -5.35 8.44
N GLN A 531 26.05 -6.37 7.86
CA GLN A 531 26.58 -7.08 6.71
C GLN A 531 26.70 -6.15 5.49
N GLU A 532 25.65 -5.39 5.15
CA GLU A 532 25.68 -4.41 4.05
C GLU A 532 26.75 -3.33 4.27
N PHE A 533 26.91 -2.86 5.51
CA PHE A 533 27.94 -1.89 5.88
C PHE A 533 29.36 -2.45 5.67
N LEU A 534 29.65 -3.65 6.21
CA LEU A 534 30.96 -4.27 6.05
C LEU A 534 31.26 -4.63 4.58
N ALA A 535 30.24 -5.04 3.82
CA ALA A 535 30.36 -5.23 2.39
C ALA A 535 30.70 -3.92 1.67
N ALA A 536 30.11 -2.79 2.06
CA ALA A 536 30.44 -1.47 1.53
C ALA A 536 31.89 -1.07 1.85
N VAL A 537 32.33 -1.27 3.11
CA VAL A 537 33.73 -1.03 3.51
C VAL A 537 34.69 -1.88 2.68
N TYR A 538 34.38 -3.17 2.46
CA TYR A 538 35.19 -4.06 1.62
C TYR A 538 35.26 -3.60 0.17
N MET A 539 34.12 -3.23 -0.41
CA MET A 539 34.06 -2.77 -1.79
C MET A 539 34.81 -1.44 -2.00
N PHE A 540 34.74 -0.54 -1.01
CA PHE A 540 35.53 0.68 -1.01
C PHE A 540 37.04 0.36 -0.90
N HIS A 541 37.42 -0.55 0.01
CA HIS A 541 38.80 -1.03 0.14
C HIS A 541 39.33 -1.69 -1.15
N CYS A 542 38.50 -2.48 -1.84
CA CYS A 542 38.84 -3.06 -3.14
C CYS A 542 39.07 -2.01 -4.23
N HIS A 543 38.30 -0.91 -4.22
CA HIS A 543 38.49 0.22 -5.12
C HIS A 543 39.83 0.93 -4.84
N THR A 544 40.07 1.32 -3.59
CA THR A 544 41.31 2.00 -3.17
C THR A 544 42.56 1.17 -3.49
N ASN A 545 42.54 -0.13 -3.22
CA ASN A 545 43.65 -1.04 -3.47
C ASN A 545 43.67 -1.65 -4.88
N ARG A 546 42.85 -1.14 -5.81
CA ARG A 546 42.80 -1.56 -7.22
C ARG A 546 42.63 -3.07 -7.42
N LYS A 547 41.82 -3.73 -6.58
CA LYS A 547 41.44 -5.15 -6.73
C LYS A 547 40.42 -5.32 -7.87
N THR A 548 40.89 -5.14 -9.10
CA THR A 548 40.02 -5.00 -10.29
C THR A 548 39.15 -6.22 -10.59
N ASP A 549 39.58 -7.43 -10.23
CA ASP A 549 38.79 -8.65 -10.47
C ASP A 549 37.49 -8.67 -9.67
N VAL A 550 37.54 -8.26 -8.39
CA VAL A 550 36.35 -8.20 -7.52
C VAL A 550 35.35 -7.17 -8.06
N LEU A 551 35.84 -5.98 -8.43
CA LEU A 551 35.00 -4.91 -8.94
C LEU A 551 34.39 -5.27 -10.31
N LYS A 552 35.16 -5.96 -11.17
CA LYS A 552 34.70 -6.46 -12.47
C LYS A 552 33.62 -7.52 -12.31
N ASN A 553 33.82 -8.48 -11.41
CA ASN A 553 32.84 -9.53 -11.13
C ASN A 553 31.53 -8.93 -10.60
N PHE A 554 31.62 -7.92 -9.73
CA PHE A 554 30.44 -7.21 -9.23
C PHE A 554 29.74 -6.41 -10.33
N LEU A 555 30.43 -5.51 -11.04
CA LEU A 555 29.78 -4.62 -12.00
C LEU A 555 29.36 -5.34 -13.30
N GLY A 556 29.97 -6.48 -13.61
CA GLY A 556 29.62 -7.32 -14.76
C GLY A 556 29.61 -6.52 -16.07
N LYS A 557 28.45 -6.48 -16.73
CA LYS A 557 28.25 -5.74 -17.99
C LYS A 557 28.46 -4.22 -17.86
N ALA A 558 28.42 -3.64 -16.65
CA ALA A 558 28.70 -2.22 -16.42
C ALA A 558 30.21 -1.90 -16.41
N TRP A 559 31.09 -2.91 -16.53
CA TRP A 559 32.55 -2.75 -16.50
C TRP A 559 33.18 -2.29 -17.84
N LYS A 560 32.41 -1.90 -18.87
CA LYS A 560 32.83 -1.79 -20.30
C LYS A 560 34.15 -1.06 -20.64
N HIS A 561 34.74 -0.26 -19.75
CA HIS A 561 36.08 0.31 -19.92
C HIS A 561 36.89 0.25 -18.62
N LYS A 562 38.07 -0.43 -18.64
CA LYS A 562 38.99 -0.55 -17.49
C LYS A 562 39.38 0.83 -16.89
N ASN A 563 39.53 1.85 -17.74
CA ASN A 563 39.92 3.20 -17.31
C ASN A 563 38.80 4.00 -16.62
N SER A 564 37.54 3.55 -16.73
CA SER A 564 36.38 4.27 -16.20
C SER A 564 36.04 3.95 -14.74
N VAL A 565 36.73 3.00 -14.09
CA VAL A 565 36.47 2.64 -12.67
C VAL A 565 37.67 2.91 -11.77
N ALA A 566 38.72 3.53 -12.32
CA ALA A 566 39.86 4.03 -11.55
C ALA A 566 39.51 5.32 -10.79
N ALA A 567 38.52 6.08 -11.28
CA ALA A 567 38.02 7.28 -10.63
C ALA A 567 36.85 6.95 -9.69
N LEU A 568 36.89 7.49 -8.48
CA LEU A 568 35.91 7.23 -7.42
C LEU A 568 34.48 7.64 -7.83
N ASP A 569 34.34 8.78 -8.50
CA ASP A 569 33.05 9.32 -8.93
C ASP A 569 32.34 8.44 -9.97
N LEU A 570 33.10 7.88 -10.91
CA LEU A 570 32.56 6.96 -11.90
C LEU A 570 32.25 5.58 -11.30
N PHE A 571 33.05 5.12 -10.34
CA PHE A 571 32.78 3.88 -9.60
C PHE A 571 31.46 3.98 -8.82
N LEU A 572 31.30 5.03 -8.00
CA LEU A 572 30.09 5.26 -7.21
C LEU A 572 28.84 5.44 -8.10
N LYS A 573 28.97 6.15 -9.22
CA LYS A 573 27.89 6.26 -10.21
C LYS A 573 27.42 4.90 -10.71
N ARG A 574 28.34 4.03 -11.16
CA ARG A 574 28.01 2.70 -11.70
C ARG A 574 27.41 1.75 -10.67
N VAL A 575 27.91 1.81 -9.43
CA VAL A 575 27.37 1.00 -8.34
C VAL A 575 25.93 1.44 -8.00
N THR A 576 25.65 2.75 -8.03
CA THR A 576 24.30 3.29 -7.84
C THR A 576 23.36 2.86 -8.97
N GLU A 577 23.78 2.98 -10.23
CA GLU A 577 23.01 2.51 -11.39
C GLU A 577 22.65 1.01 -11.27
N LYS A 578 23.61 0.19 -10.82
CA LYS A 578 23.36 -1.24 -10.57
C LYS A 578 22.34 -1.46 -9.45
N SER A 579 22.42 -0.68 -8.37
CA SER A 579 21.45 -0.74 -7.26
C SER A 579 20.05 -0.35 -7.72
N LEU A 580 19.91 0.73 -8.48
CA LEU A 580 18.62 1.24 -8.94
C LEU A 580 17.90 0.26 -9.88
N LYS A 581 18.64 -0.54 -10.64
CA LYS A 581 18.11 -1.64 -11.49
C LYS A 581 17.65 -2.88 -10.71
N SER A 582 17.96 -2.97 -9.42
CA SER A 582 17.48 -4.07 -8.57
C SER A 582 15.99 -3.92 -8.27
N LYS A 583 15.22 -4.99 -8.53
CA LYS A 583 13.77 -5.02 -8.25
C LYS A 583 13.41 -4.85 -6.76
N ASN A 584 14.14 -5.51 -5.87
CA ASN A 584 13.81 -5.56 -4.44
C ASN A 584 14.57 -4.55 -3.57
N GLY A 585 15.60 -3.89 -4.12
CA GLY A 585 16.38 -2.89 -3.40
C GLY A 585 17.39 -3.39 -2.39
N HIS A 586 17.81 -4.66 -2.49
CA HIS A 586 18.80 -5.29 -1.61
C HIS A 586 20.21 -4.64 -1.61
N LEU A 587 20.45 -3.63 -2.45
CA LEU A 587 21.71 -2.87 -2.49
C LEU A 587 21.53 -1.42 -2.04
N ASP A 588 20.34 -0.98 -1.63
CA ASP A 588 20.08 0.42 -1.28
C ASP A 588 20.99 0.90 -0.16
N LEU A 589 20.98 0.18 0.96
CA LEU A 589 21.73 0.57 2.15
C LEU A 589 23.23 0.38 1.93
N PHE A 590 23.63 -0.68 1.23
CA PHE A 590 25.01 -0.85 0.75
C PHE A 590 25.52 0.37 -0.06
N VAL A 591 24.73 0.90 -0.99
CA VAL A 591 25.13 2.08 -1.78
C VAL A 591 25.10 3.37 -0.95
N ARG A 592 24.14 3.52 -0.03
CA ARG A 592 24.11 4.62 0.95
C ARG A 592 25.43 4.67 1.74
N PHE A 593 25.87 3.54 2.27
CA PHE A 593 27.14 3.43 3.00
C PHE A 593 28.36 3.73 2.13
N LEU A 594 28.41 3.24 0.89
CA LEU A 594 29.52 3.55 -0.03
C LEU A 594 29.68 5.06 -0.28
N HIS A 595 28.57 5.79 -0.42
CA HIS A 595 28.60 7.24 -0.59
C HIS A 595 29.02 7.95 0.69
N GLY A 596 28.52 7.53 1.87
CA GLY A 596 29.00 8.08 3.14
C GLY A 596 30.50 7.85 3.36
N LEU A 597 31.04 6.70 2.93
CA LEU A 597 32.47 6.37 3.03
C LEU A 597 33.37 7.26 2.16
N CYS A 598 32.83 7.99 1.17
CA CYS A 598 33.63 8.87 0.32
C CYS A 598 34.12 10.14 1.05
N LEU A 599 33.50 10.51 2.17
CA LEU A 599 33.85 11.70 2.95
C LEU A 599 35.16 11.50 3.72
N ASP A 600 36.03 12.51 3.69
CA ASP A 600 37.32 12.47 4.40
C ASP A 600 37.15 12.29 5.91
N SER A 601 36.11 12.87 6.53
CA SER A 601 35.81 12.68 7.95
C SER A 601 35.60 11.20 8.32
N ASN A 602 34.93 10.46 7.43
CA ASN A 602 34.64 9.05 7.60
C ASN A 602 35.86 8.18 7.27
N GLN A 603 36.65 8.56 6.25
CA GLN A 603 37.89 7.86 5.90
C GLN A 603 38.98 8.00 6.97
N ARG A 604 39.03 9.12 7.69
CA ARG A 604 39.94 9.29 8.84
C ARG A 604 39.74 8.20 9.90
N LEU A 605 38.50 7.77 10.14
CA LEU A 605 38.19 6.67 11.07
C LEU A 605 38.70 5.31 10.56
N LEU A 606 38.85 5.15 9.24
CA LEU A 606 39.35 3.95 8.57
C LEU A 606 40.79 4.10 8.04
N ARG A 607 41.53 5.16 8.41
CA ARG A 607 42.87 5.44 7.84
C ARG A 607 43.83 4.26 7.98
N GLY A 608 43.70 3.50 9.07
CA GLY A 608 44.44 2.26 9.26
C GLY A 608 44.09 1.17 8.24
N LEU A 609 42.83 1.04 7.81
CA LEU A 609 42.42 0.04 6.83
C LEU A 609 42.63 0.48 5.37
N LEU A 610 42.29 1.73 5.04
CA LEU A 610 42.26 2.24 3.67
C LEU A 610 43.56 2.91 3.21
N GLY A 611 44.46 3.28 4.13
CA GLY A 611 45.64 4.08 3.83
C GLY A 611 45.35 5.58 3.78
N GLN A 612 46.29 6.38 3.25
CA GLN A 612 46.04 7.81 2.97
C GLN A 612 45.29 7.96 1.63
N THR A 613 43.98 8.13 1.71
CA THR A 613 43.14 8.54 0.59
C THR A 613 42.64 9.95 0.86
N GLU A 614 43.37 10.96 0.40
CA GLU A 614 42.81 12.32 0.34
C GLU A 614 41.99 12.42 -0.94
N ASN A 615 40.66 12.43 -0.82
CA ASN A 615 39.82 12.71 -1.98
C ASN A 615 39.75 14.22 -2.15
N SER A 616 40.06 14.70 -3.35
CA SER A 616 39.99 16.13 -3.61
C SER A 616 38.53 16.61 -3.46
N PRO A 617 38.27 17.81 -2.91
CA PRO A 617 36.92 18.38 -2.82
C PRO A 617 36.19 18.39 -4.17
N GLU A 618 36.93 18.58 -5.28
CA GLU A 618 36.40 18.53 -6.64
C GLU A 618 35.89 17.14 -7.01
N THR A 619 36.51 16.07 -6.50
CA THR A 619 36.06 14.70 -6.72
C THR A 619 34.76 14.42 -5.96
N ILE A 620 34.66 14.89 -4.70
CA ILE A 620 33.42 14.79 -3.93
C ILE A 620 32.30 15.59 -4.61
N GLN A 621 32.58 16.79 -5.09
CA GLN A 621 31.60 17.60 -5.82
C GLN A 621 31.15 16.92 -7.13
N ARG A 622 32.05 16.22 -7.84
CA ARG A 622 31.67 15.40 -9.00
C ARG A 622 30.75 14.24 -8.62
N VAL A 623 30.98 13.57 -7.49
CA VAL A 623 30.07 12.53 -6.97
C VAL A 623 28.69 13.11 -6.69
N ILE A 624 28.60 14.24 -5.97
CA ILE A 624 27.35 14.94 -5.66
C ILE A 624 26.62 15.32 -6.95
N ASN A 625 27.32 15.91 -7.91
CA ASN A 625 26.74 16.31 -9.19
C ASN A 625 26.26 15.10 -10.01
N ASN A 626 26.97 13.97 -9.95
CA ASN A 626 26.56 12.72 -10.59
C ASN A 626 25.26 12.17 -9.98
N LEU A 627 25.08 12.25 -8.66
CA LEU A 627 23.83 11.87 -7.98
C LEU A 627 22.68 12.82 -8.35
N LYS A 628 22.91 14.15 -8.29
CA LYS A 628 21.89 15.16 -8.62
C LYS A 628 21.41 15.09 -10.07
N LYS A 629 22.25 14.64 -11.00
CA LYS A 629 21.95 14.48 -12.44
C LYS A 629 21.56 13.06 -12.83
N MET A 630 21.44 12.14 -11.89
CA MET A 630 21.18 10.73 -12.20
C MET A 630 19.75 10.58 -12.72
N ASN A 631 19.61 10.13 -13.96
CA ASN A 631 18.35 9.85 -14.63
C ASN A 631 18.38 8.50 -15.33
N SER A 632 17.29 7.74 -15.26
CA SER A 632 17.11 6.52 -16.05
C SER A 632 15.65 6.13 -16.06
N TYR A 633 15.09 6.03 -17.28
CA TYR A 633 13.70 5.66 -17.56
C TYR A 633 13.29 4.27 -17.01
N GLU A 634 14.24 3.44 -16.59
CA GLU A 634 13.98 2.12 -15.98
C GLU A 634 13.94 2.13 -14.44
N ILE A 635 14.08 3.29 -13.79
CA ILE A 635 14.12 3.37 -12.32
C ILE A 635 12.70 3.48 -11.79
N SER A 636 12.27 2.51 -10.98
CA SER A 636 11.02 2.63 -10.23
C SER A 636 11.02 3.90 -9.34
N PRO A 637 9.93 4.67 -9.27
CA PRO A 637 9.88 5.92 -8.50
C PRO A 637 10.32 5.78 -7.04
N ASP A 638 9.97 4.68 -6.38
CA ASP A 638 10.41 4.37 -5.01
C ASP A 638 11.93 4.21 -4.89
N ARG A 639 12.59 3.78 -5.97
CA ARG A 639 14.06 3.62 -6.03
C ARG A 639 14.75 4.97 -6.15
N SER A 640 14.11 5.95 -6.81
CA SER A 640 14.70 7.29 -6.98
C SER A 640 14.97 8.00 -5.65
N ILE A 641 14.14 7.76 -4.62
CA ILE A 641 14.33 8.29 -3.25
C ILE A 641 15.68 7.86 -2.66
N ASN A 642 16.20 6.69 -3.05
CA ASN A 642 17.51 6.23 -2.57
C ASN A 642 18.65 7.16 -3.01
N ILE A 643 18.52 7.87 -4.13
CA ILE A 643 19.51 8.87 -4.60
C ILE A 643 19.57 10.04 -3.61
N PHE A 644 18.40 10.50 -3.13
CA PHE A 644 18.32 11.53 -2.09
C PHE A 644 18.94 11.05 -0.77
N HIS A 645 18.70 9.80 -0.36
CA HIS A 645 19.36 9.23 0.82
C HIS A 645 20.88 9.15 0.70
N CYS A 646 21.43 8.85 -0.49
CA CYS A 646 22.88 8.90 -0.71
C CYS A 646 23.45 10.32 -0.51
N LEU A 647 22.74 11.37 -0.94
CA LEU A 647 23.15 12.76 -0.69
C LEU A 647 23.15 13.08 0.81
N MET A 648 22.11 12.64 1.54
CA MET A 648 22.04 12.80 2.99
C MET A 648 23.19 12.08 3.72
N GLU A 649 23.58 10.87 3.27
CA GLU A 649 24.74 10.15 3.84
C GLU A 649 26.08 10.84 3.56
N MET A 650 26.16 11.59 2.45
CA MET A 650 27.29 12.48 2.14
C MET A 650 27.24 13.81 2.90
N ASN A 651 26.30 13.99 3.85
CA ASN A 651 26.05 15.23 4.57
C ASN A 651 25.76 16.44 3.65
N ASP A 652 25.33 16.21 2.40
CA ASP A 652 24.83 17.26 1.52
C ASP A 652 23.35 17.49 1.82
N LEU A 653 23.08 18.57 2.58
CA LEU A 653 21.73 18.97 2.98
C LEU A 653 21.09 19.98 2.01
N SER A 654 21.77 20.33 0.90
CA SER A 654 21.34 21.42 0.01
C SER A 654 19.93 21.18 -0.54
N VAL A 655 19.69 20.02 -1.14
CA VAL A 655 18.38 19.65 -1.71
C VAL A 655 17.30 19.61 -0.63
N HIS A 656 17.62 19.13 0.58
CA HIS A 656 16.65 19.09 1.68
C HIS A 656 16.24 20.50 2.15
N GLN A 657 17.21 21.41 2.30
CA GLN A 657 16.97 22.80 2.67
C GLN A 657 16.19 23.52 1.57
N GLU A 658 16.57 23.35 0.30
CA GLU A 658 15.91 23.95 -0.86
C GLU A 658 14.44 23.50 -0.98
N ILE A 659 14.13 22.24 -0.64
CA ILE A 659 12.74 21.74 -0.58
C ILE A 659 12.00 22.25 0.66
N GLN A 660 12.64 22.34 1.83
CA GLN A 660 11.99 22.94 3.01
C GLN A 660 11.63 24.41 2.78
N GLU A 661 12.51 25.16 2.12
CA GLU A 661 12.23 26.53 1.70
C GLU A 661 11.12 26.58 0.64
N PHE A 662 11.16 25.68 -0.34
CA PHE A 662 10.09 25.54 -1.33
C PHE A 662 8.72 25.30 -0.67
N LEU A 663 8.65 24.36 0.29
CA LEU A 663 7.42 24.07 1.04
C LEU A 663 6.96 25.24 1.91
N LYS A 664 7.84 26.15 2.33
CA LYS A 664 7.46 27.37 3.06
C LYS A 664 7.13 28.54 2.15
N SER A 665 7.51 28.48 0.87
CA SER A 665 7.25 29.56 -0.07
C SER A 665 5.81 29.54 -0.54
N GLU A 666 5.22 30.73 -0.68
CA GLU A 666 3.91 30.98 -1.34
C GLU A 666 4.01 30.76 -2.87
N ASN A 667 5.23 30.69 -3.41
CA ASN A 667 5.51 30.76 -4.85
C ASN A 667 5.90 29.41 -5.48
N ARG A 668 5.32 28.32 -4.98
CA ARG A 668 5.75 26.93 -5.29
C ARG A 668 5.68 26.62 -6.77
N SER A 669 4.61 27.06 -7.40
CA SER A 669 4.26 26.76 -8.78
C SER A 669 5.33 27.26 -9.78
N LYS A 670 6.02 28.37 -9.46
CA LYS A 670 7.03 28.98 -10.34
C LYS A 670 8.42 28.37 -10.25
N LYS A 671 8.76 27.77 -9.11
CA LYS A 671 10.12 27.29 -8.88
C LYS A 671 10.28 25.96 -9.61
N GLU A 672 11.13 25.95 -10.62
CA GLU A 672 11.46 24.73 -11.35
C GLU A 672 12.12 23.73 -10.40
N LEU A 673 11.52 22.55 -10.27
CA LEU A 673 12.06 21.44 -9.49
C LEU A 673 12.83 20.51 -10.41
N SER A 674 14.10 20.27 -10.12
CA SER A 674 14.83 19.20 -10.78
C SER A 674 14.35 17.81 -10.33
N GLU A 675 14.74 16.76 -11.03
CA GLU A 675 14.34 15.38 -10.72
C GLU A 675 14.74 14.94 -9.30
N ILE A 676 15.88 15.41 -8.78
CA ILE A 676 16.31 15.09 -7.41
C ILE A 676 15.52 15.86 -6.35
N HIS A 677 15.08 17.09 -6.67
CA HIS A 677 14.13 17.83 -5.84
C HIS A 677 12.81 17.07 -5.74
N CYS A 678 12.35 16.50 -6.85
CA CYS A 678 11.16 15.66 -6.87
C CYS A 678 11.29 14.40 -6.00
N SER A 679 12.42 13.68 -6.05
CA SER A 679 12.66 12.55 -5.14
C SER A 679 12.69 12.97 -3.66
N ALA A 680 13.29 14.11 -3.34
CA ALA A 680 13.34 14.64 -1.98
C ALA A 680 11.95 15.07 -1.48
N LEU A 681 11.19 15.77 -2.33
CA LEU A 681 9.81 16.18 -2.06
C LEU A 681 8.91 14.95 -1.89
N ALA A 682 9.03 13.95 -2.76
CA ALA A 682 8.28 12.69 -2.65
C ALA A 682 8.50 12.02 -1.30
N PHE A 683 9.76 11.91 -0.85
CA PHE A 683 10.10 11.38 0.47
C PHE A 683 9.49 12.23 1.59
N MET A 684 9.60 13.56 1.51
CA MET A 684 9.09 14.45 2.56
C MET A 684 7.57 14.41 2.68
N LEU A 685 6.83 14.48 1.56
CA LEU A 685 5.37 14.38 1.54
C LEU A 685 4.89 13.01 2.02
N GLN A 686 5.57 11.95 1.56
CA GLN A 686 5.28 10.58 1.97
C GLN A 686 5.48 10.33 3.48
N MET A 687 6.40 11.06 4.10
CA MET A 687 6.76 10.93 5.52
C MET A 687 6.14 12.01 6.41
N SER A 688 5.24 12.84 5.86
CA SER A 688 4.47 13.83 6.60
C SER A 688 3.48 13.15 7.55
N GLU A 689 3.21 13.78 8.70
CA GLU A 689 2.15 13.30 9.62
C GLU A 689 0.76 13.68 9.11
N GLU A 690 0.66 14.77 8.34
CA GLU A 690 -0.59 15.23 7.73
C GLU A 690 -0.78 14.56 6.36
N VAL A 691 -1.98 14.02 6.13
CA VAL A 691 -2.41 13.47 4.83
C VAL A 691 -2.81 14.63 3.94
N LEU A 692 -2.25 14.71 2.74
CA LEU A 692 -2.60 15.76 1.77
C LEU A 692 -4.01 15.53 1.21
N ASP A 693 -4.83 16.56 1.17
CA ASP A 693 -6.16 16.43 0.55
C ASP A 693 -6.05 16.22 -0.96
N GLU A 694 -5.13 16.92 -1.62
CA GLU A 694 -4.92 16.82 -3.06
C GLU A 694 -3.43 16.91 -3.43
N LEU A 695 -3.00 16.02 -4.31
CA LEU A 695 -1.68 16.04 -4.94
C LEU A 695 -1.87 15.99 -6.46
N ASP A 696 -1.89 17.16 -7.08
CA ASP A 696 -1.90 17.32 -8.53
C ASP A 696 -0.47 17.55 -9.03
N LEU A 697 0.07 16.58 -9.77
CA LEU A 697 1.45 16.63 -10.24
C LEU A 697 1.67 17.61 -11.40
N ARG A 698 0.61 18.18 -11.98
CA ARG A 698 0.72 19.23 -13.00
C ARG A 698 1.14 20.59 -12.42
N VAL A 699 0.76 20.86 -11.18
CA VAL A 699 1.04 22.13 -10.49
C VAL A 699 2.55 22.33 -10.25
N TYR A 700 3.32 21.24 -10.24
CA TYR A 700 4.78 21.29 -10.07
C TYR A 700 5.48 21.52 -11.40
N ASN A 701 6.20 22.63 -11.51
CA ASN A 701 7.05 22.92 -12.66
C ASN A 701 8.27 21.99 -12.67
N THR A 702 8.17 20.85 -13.34
CA THR A 702 9.23 19.85 -13.48
C THR A 702 9.03 18.99 -14.74
N SER A 703 10.06 18.24 -15.13
CA SER A 703 9.98 17.29 -16.26
C SER A 703 9.03 16.12 -15.96
N ASP A 704 8.62 15.37 -16.97
CA ASP A 704 7.78 14.18 -16.77
C ASP A 704 8.48 13.11 -15.90
N GLU A 705 9.81 13.03 -15.98
CA GLU A 705 10.62 12.21 -15.06
C GLU A 705 10.55 12.74 -13.62
N GLY A 706 10.59 14.06 -13.42
CA GLY A 706 10.36 14.67 -12.11
C GLY A 706 8.97 14.32 -11.55
N LYS A 707 7.92 14.42 -12.38
CA LYS A 707 6.56 14.01 -12.00
C LYS A 707 6.49 12.54 -11.63
N ARG A 708 7.10 11.64 -12.41
CA ARG A 708 7.19 10.21 -12.06
C ARG A 708 7.89 9.98 -10.73
N ARG A 709 8.94 10.73 -10.41
CA ARG A 709 9.62 10.65 -9.10
C ARG A 709 8.78 11.15 -7.93
N LEU A 710 7.71 11.91 -8.16
CA LEU A 710 6.75 12.32 -7.13
C LEU A 710 5.70 11.25 -6.82
N ILE A 711 5.52 10.24 -7.67
CA ILE A 711 4.54 9.16 -7.47
C ILE A 711 4.57 8.53 -6.07
N PRO A 712 5.73 8.28 -5.40
CA PRO A 712 5.74 7.69 -4.06
C PRO A 712 4.93 8.44 -3.00
N ALA A 713 4.67 9.74 -3.20
CA ALA A 713 3.85 10.59 -2.35
C ALA A 713 2.35 10.25 -2.40
N VAL A 714 1.88 9.51 -3.42
CA VAL A 714 0.49 9.00 -3.51
C VAL A 714 0.06 8.18 -2.29
N ARG A 715 1.02 7.67 -1.52
CA ARG A 715 0.78 6.94 -0.27
C ARG A 715 0.29 7.82 0.88
N ASN A 716 0.33 9.14 0.73
CA ASN A 716 -0.06 10.08 1.77
C ASN A 716 -0.95 11.21 1.22
N CYS A 717 -1.89 10.88 0.32
CA CYS A 717 -2.91 11.83 -0.15
C CYS A 717 -4.30 11.20 -0.33
N ARG A 718 -5.34 12.05 -0.37
CA ARG A 718 -6.73 11.65 -0.64
C ARG A 718 -7.10 11.71 -2.11
N LYS A 719 -6.58 12.69 -2.85
CA LYS A 719 -6.75 12.84 -4.29
C LYS A 719 -5.39 12.87 -4.97
N PHE A 720 -5.21 12.04 -5.98
CA PHE A 720 -3.96 11.99 -6.75
C PHE A 720 -4.26 12.18 -8.23
N ARG A 721 -3.63 13.18 -8.83
CA ARG A 721 -3.75 13.46 -10.27
C ARG A 721 -2.38 13.45 -10.94
N LEU A 722 -2.26 12.60 -11.95
CA LEU A 722 -1.06 12.46 -12.75
C LEU A 722 -1.46 12.20 -14.20
N SER A 723 -1.46 13.25 -15.01
CA SER A 723 -1.83 13.17 -16.43
C SER A 723 -0.66 13.49 -17.35
N GLY A 724 -0.54 12.77 -18.47
CA GLY A 724 0.41 13.10 -19.53
C GLY A 724 1.88 12.89 -19.19
N CYS A 725 2.24 11.78 -18.53
CA CYS A 725 3.60 11.51 -18.04
C CYS A 725 4.20 10.16 -18.50
N GLU A 726 3.58 9.47 -19.48
CA GLU A 726 4.02 8.17 -20.02
C GLU A 726 4.37 7.15 -18.91
N LEU A 727 3.35 6.66 -18.21
CA LEU A 727 3.55 5.77 -17.07
C LEU A 727 4.05 4.39 -17.49
N SER A 728 5.13 3.94 -16.86
CA SER A 728 5.65 2.58 -16.97
C SER A 728 4.88 1.60 -16.06
N GLU A 729 5.12 0.31 -16.26
CA GLU A 729 4.64 -0.73 -15.33
C GLU A 729 5.12 -0.48 -13.89
N THR A 730 6.35 0.01 -13.71
CA THR A 730 6.92 0.26 -12.38
C THR A 730 6.29 1.46 -11.68
N ASP A 731 5.80 2.44 -12.44
CA ASP A 731 5.04 3.57 -11.90
C ASP A 731 3.68 3.10 -11.38
N CYS A 732 3.00 2.27 -12.19
CA CYS A 732 1.73 1.66 -11.83
C CYS A 732 1.85 0.69 -10.65
N GLU A 733 2.97 -0.02 -10.50
CA GLU A 733 3.25 -0.85 -9.33
C GLU A 733 3.31 -0.03 -8.03
N VAL A 734 3.91 1.17 -8.08
CA VAL A 734 3.96 2.08 -6.91
C VAL A 734 2.55 2.57 -6.56
N VAL A 735 1.75 3.00 -7.54
CA VAL A 735 0.35 3.41 -7.32
C VAL A 735 -0.47 2.23 -6.76
N ALA A 736 -0.35 1.04 -7.35
CA ALA A 736 -1.03 -0.16 -6.88
C ALA A 736 -0.64 -0.51 -5.43
N SER A 737 0.64 -0.36 -5.07
CA SER A 737 1.10 -0.58 -3.70
C SER A 737 0.48 0.42 -2.71
N ALA A 738 0.17 1.64 -3.14
CA ALA A 738 -0.52 2.64 -2.33
C ALA A 738 -2.00 2.30 -2.13
N LEU A 739 -2.66 1.77 -3.16
CA LEU A 739 -4.05 1.25 -3.07
C LEU A 739 -4.14 0.05 -2.11
N LYS A 740 -3.09 -0.79 -2.07
CA LYS A 740 -2.99 -1.93 -1.14
C LYS A 740 -2.69 -1.53 0.30
N SER A 741 -2.12 -0.34 0.51
CA SER A 741 -1.65 0.11 1.82
C SER A 741 -2.76 0.14 2.87
N ASN A 742 -2.40 -0.04 4.14
CA ASN A 742 -3.34 -0.03 5.26
C ASN A 742 -2.87 0.96 6.34
N PRO A 743 -3.55 2.12 6.49
CA PRO A 743 -4.71 2.57 5.70
C PRO A 743 -4.32 3.06 4.28
N SER A 744 -5.23 2.92 3.31
CA SER A 744 -5.17 3.68 2.06
C SER A 744 -6.04 4.93 2.23
N HIS A 745 -5.45 6.10 2.06
CA HIS A 745 -6.18 7.38 2.14
C HIS A 745 -6.83 7.78 0.82
N LEU A 746 -6.50 7.08 -0.27
CA LEU A 746 -6.84 7.51 -1.62
C LEU A 746 -8.32 7.26 -1.94
N THR A 747 -9.01 8.35 -2.27
CA THR A 747 -10.44 8.39 -2.63
C THR A 747 -10.65 8.78 -4.10
N GLU A 748 -9.71 9.52 -4.69
CA GLU A 748 -9.75 9.92 -6.10
C GLU A 748 -8.40 9.61 -6.76
N LEU A 749 -8.45 8.86 -7.86
CA LEU A 749 -7.29 8.54 -8.68
C LEU A 749 -7.56 8.97 -10.12
N ASP A 750 -6.77 9.92 -10.60
CA ASP A 750 -6.80 10.38 -11.98
C ASP A 750 -5.45 10.10 -12.67
N LEU A 751 -5.48 9.15 -13.60
CA LEU A 751 -4.32 8.78 -14.43
C LEU A 751 -4.58 9.08 -15.92
N SER A 752 -5.51 9.98 -16.22
CA SER A 752 -5.93 10.30 -17.59
C SER A 752 -4.77 10.78 -18.47
N LEU A 753 -4.88 10.58 -19.79
CA LEU A 753 -3.87 10.94 -20.79
C LEU A 753 -2.51 10.26 -20.59
N ASN A 754 -2.47 9.06 -20.01
CA ASN A 754 -1.28 8.21 -19.98
C ASN A 754 -1.52 6.96 -20.79
N VAL A 755 -0.59 6.62 -21.69
CA VAL A 755 -0.64 5.34 -22.40
C VAL A 755 -0.35 4.22 -21.41
N LEU A 756 -1.36 3.41 -21.08
CA LEU A 756 -1.24 2.30 -20.14
C LEU A 756 -1.22 0.97 -20.89
N THR A 757 -0.15 0.19 -20.71
CA THR A 757 -0.11 -1.19 -21.21
C THR A 757 -1.06 -2.08 -20.42
N ASP A 758 -1.53 -3.19 -21.00
CA ASP A 758 -2.41 -4.15 -20.29
C ASP A 758 -1.77 -4.69 -19.01
N SER A 759 -0.44 -4.84 -18.99
CA SER A 759 0.33 -5.22 -17.80
C SER A 759 0.31 -4.15 -16.71
N ALA A 760 0.42 -2.87 -17.07
CA ALA A 760 0.29 -1.74 -16.15
C ALA A 760 -1.13 -1.65 -15.56
N VAL A 761 -2.16 -1.79 -16.40
CA VAL A 761 -3.57 -1.85 -15.95
C VAL A 761 -3.81 -3.02 -15.02
N LYS A 762 -3.27 -4.20 -15.33
CA LYS A 762 -3.36 -5.38 -14.45
C LYS A 762 -2.77 -5.10 -13.06
N LEU A 763 -1.63 -4.42 -12.98
CA LEU A 763 -1.00 -4.06 -11.70
C LEU A 763 -1.88 -3.09 -10.91
N LEU A 764 -2.41 -2.05 -11.55
CA LEU A 764 -3.35 -1.10 -10.92
C LEU A 764 -4.59 -1.81 -10.39
N CYS A 765 -5.20 -2.68 -11.21
CA CYS A 765 -6.39 -3.45 -10.85
C CYS A 765 -6.12 -4.40 -9.67
N ALA A 766 -4.96 -5.05 -9.63
CA ALA A 766 -4.56 -5.85 -8.48
C ALA A 766 -4.43 -5.01 -7.19
N GLY A 767 -4.15 -3.70 -7.32
CA GLY A 767 -4.22 -2.75 -6.21
C GLY A 767 -5.64 -2.47 -5.74
N MET A 768 -6.57 -2.30 -6.69
CA MET A 768 -7.99 -2.05 -6.43
C MET A 768 -8.74 -3.26 -5.85
N GLU A 769 -8.31 -4.48 -6.19
CA GLU A 769 -8.82 -5.75 -5.61
C GLU A 769 -8.59 -5.84 -4.09
N SER A 770 -7.66 -5.04 -3.54
CA SER A 770 -7.40 -4.99 -2.11
C SER A 770 -8.62 -4.51 -1.32
N PRO A 771 -8.97 -5.17 -0.20
CA PRO A 771 -10.03 -4.68 0.69
C PRO A 771 -9.68 -3.34 1.36
N ASN A 772 -8.42 -2.92 1.32
CA ASN A 772 -7.99 -1.62 1.84
C ASN A 772 -8.21 -0.48 0.83
N CYS A 773 -8.50 -0.76 -0.45
CA CYS A 773 -8.73 0.27 -1.45
C CYS A 773 -10.04 1.02 -1.15
N GLN A 774 -9.98 2.36 -1.12
CA GLN A 774 -11.11 3.25 -0.81
C GLN A 774 -11.42 4.21 -1.96
N VAL A 775 -10.97 3.91 -3.17
CA VAL A 775 -11.16 4.79 -4.34
C VAL A 775 -12.64 4.87 -4.69
N GLU A 776 -13.20 6.08 -4.61
CA GLU A 776 -14.56 6.41 -5.00
C GLU A 776 -14.63 6.95 -6.43
N THR A 777 -13.57 7.61 -6.89
CA THR A 777 -13.47 8.19 -8.24
C THR A 777 -12.25 7.67 -8.96
N LEU A 778 -12.46 7.04 -10.12
CA LEU A 778 -11.40 6.59 -11.01
C LEU A 778 -11.55 7.24 -12.38
N ARG A 779 -10.51 7.94 -12.84
CA ARG A 779 -10.44 8.52 -14.20
C ARG A 779 -9.26 7.93 -14.96
N LEU A 780 -9.58 7.28 -16.08
CA LEU A 780 -8.64 6.67 -17.02
C LEU A 780 -8.95 7.16 -18.43
N MET A 781 -9.23 8.45 -18.59
CA MET A 781 -9.58 9.00 -19.90
C MET A 781 -8.38 8.96 -20.84
N GLN A 782 -8.59 8.56 -22.09
CA GLN A 782 -7.55 8.49 -23.12
C GLN A 782 -6.28 7.75 -22.65
N CYS A 783 -6.47 6.55 -22.10
CA CYS A 783 -5.40 5.69 -21.59
C CYS A 783 -5.00 4.53 -22.53
N GLU A 784 -5.57 4.51 -23.74
CA GLU A 784 -5.42 3.43 -24.72
C GLU A 784 -5.88 2.04 -24.20
N LEU A 785 -6.93 2.02 -23.38
CA LEU A 785 -7.45 0.79 -22.80
C LEU A 785 -7.94 -0.20 -23.87
N SER A 786 -7.47 -1.44 -23.79
CA SER A 786 -7.89 -2.56 -24.64
C SER A 786 -9.03 -3.39 -23.99
N GLU A 787 -9.57 -4.38 -24.71
CA GLU A 787 -10.51 -5.35 -24.14
C GLU A 787 -9.90 -6.14 -22.95
N ILE A 788 -8.61 -6.45 -23.00
CA ILE A 788 -7.90 -7.14 -21.92
C ILE A 788 -7.83 -6.23 -20.67
N SER A 789 -7.55 -4.95 -20.88
CA SER A 789 -7.58 -3.94 -19.82
C SER A 789 -8.95 -3.85 -19.16
N CYS A 790 -10.04 -3.84 -19.94
CA CYS A 790 -11.41 -3.85 -19.42
C CYS A 790 -11.70 -5.08 -18.56
N LYS A 791 -11.22 -6.26 -18.97
CA LYS A 791 -11.40 -7.50 -18.21
C LYS A 791 -10.71 -7.42 -16.83
N TYR A 792 -9.50 -6.86 -16.75
CA TYR A 792 -8.83 -6.67 -15.47
C TYR A 792 -9.55 -5.65 -14.59
N LEU A 793 -10.01 -4.54 -15.18
CA LEU A 793 -10.79 -3.54 -14.45
C LEU A 793 -12.04 -4.16 -13.85
N VAL A 794 -12.83 -4.89 -14.63
CA VAL A 794 -14.06 -5.57 -14.19
C VAL A 794 -13.79 -6.60 -13.09
N SER A 795 -12.72 -7.40 -13.21
CA SER A 795 -12.28 -8.32 -12.15
C SER A 795 -12.06 -7.58 -10.83
N SER A 796 -11.39 -6.43 -10.88
CA SER A 796 -11.11 -5.65 -9.68
C SER A 796 -12.35 -5.01 -9.07
N LEU A 797 -13.25 -4.49 -9.91
CA LEU A 797 -14.50 -3.87 -9.47
C LEU A 797 -15.45 -4.89 -8.85
N ASN A 798 -15.51 -6.11 -9.40
CA ASN A 798 -16.28 -7.21 -8.80
C ASN A 798 -15.70 -7.69 -7.47
N SER A 799 -14.38 -7.61 -7.29
CA SER A 799 -13.72 -8.03 -6.05
C SER A 799 -13.91 -7.02 -4.91
N ASN A 800 -14.00 -5.72 -5.22
CA ASN A 800 -14.23 -4.66 -4.24
C ASN A 800 -15.29 -3.64 -4.74
N PRO A 801 -16.58 -4.01 -4.77
CA PRO A 801 -17.62 -3.25 -5.47
C PRO A 801 -18.17 -2.04 -4.69
N PHE A 802 -17.83 -1.89 -3.40
CA PHE A 802 -18.59 -1.03 -2.49
C PHE A 802 -18.19 0.45 -2.48
N HIS A 803 -17.03 0.79 -3.05
CA HIS A 803 -16.45 2.14 -2.93
C HIS A 803 -16.63 3.00 -4.18
N LEU A 804 -16.51 2.43 -5.38
CA LEU A 804 -16.49 3.22 -6.61
C LEU A 804 -17.87 3.82 -6.95
N LYS A 805 -17.94 5.15 -7.05
CA LYS A 805 -19.13 5.93 -7.41
C LYS A 805 -18.99 6.63 -8.77
N HIS A 806 -17.77 6.97 -9.17
CA HIS A 806 -17.51 7.69 -10.42
C HIS A 806 -16.44 6.98 -11.25
N LEU A 807 -16.80 6.63 -12.49
CA LEU A 807 -15.91 5.98 -13.45
C LEU A 807 -15.91 6.76 -14.76
N ASP A 808 -14.73 7.24 -15.16
CA ASP A 808 -14.52 7.93 -16.43
C ASP A 808 -13.53 7.15 -17.30
N LEU A 809 -14.04 6.58 -18.40
CA LEU A 809 -13.26 5.84 -19.40
C LEU A 809 -13.32 6.52 -20.78
N SER A 810 -13.72 7.79 -20.83
CA SER A 810 -13.91 8.54 -22.08
C SER A 810 -12.63 8.56 -22.95
N PHE A 811 -12.82 8.65 -24.27
CA PHE A 811 -11.74 8.68 -25.27
C PHE A 811 -10.84 7.44 -25.30
N ASN A 812 -11.31 6.29 -24.80
CA ASN A 812 -10.68 4.99 -25.00
C ASN A 812 -11.40 4.20 -26.07
N LYS A 813 -10.66 3.45 -26.91
CA LYS A 813 -11.23 2.62 -27.99
C LYS A 813 -11.78 1.29 -27.44
N LEU A 814 -12.75 1.36 -26.54
CA LEU A 814 -13.30 0.19 -25.85
C LEU A 814 -14.05 -0.74 -26.81
N GLN A 815 -14.73 -0.17 -27.80
CA GLN A 815 -15.68 -0.88 -28.67
C GLN A 815 -16.80 -1.59 -27.88
N ASP A 816 -17.70 -2.27 -28.59
CA ASP A 816 -18.80 -3.00 -27.94
C ASP A 816 -18.31 -4.17 -27.08
N SER A 817 -17.18 -4.80 -27.44
CA SER A 817 -16.63 -5.92 -26.66
C SER A 817 -16.09 -5.46 -25.30
N GLY A 818 -15.39 -4.33 -25.24
CA GLY A 818 -14.92 -3.73 -24.00
C GLY A 818 -16.08 -3.29 -23.10
N LEU A 819 -17.11 -2.66 -23.68
CA LEU A 819 -18.33 -2.29 -22.94
C LEU A 819 -19.08 -3.53 -22.41
N ARG A 820 -19.18 -4.60 -23.20
CA ARG A 820 -19.79 -5.86 -22.76
C ARG A 820 -19.13 -6.42 -21.51
N GLN A 821 -17.80 -6.34 -21.40
CA GLN A 821 -17.09 -6.73 -20.17
C GLN A 821 -17.52 -5.85 -18.99
N LEU A 822 -17.58 -4.52 -19.19
CA LEU A 822 -17.99 -3.58 -18.14
C LEU A 822 -19.43 -3.83 -17.66
N CYS A 823 -20.33 -4.22 -18.57
CA CYS A 823 -21.72 -4.54 -18.25
C CYS A 823 -21.85 -5.67 -17.23
N VAL A 824 -20.94 -6.65 -17.20
CA VAL A 824 -20.90 -7.71 -16.19
C VAL A 824 -20.80 -7.14 -14.76
N PHE A 825 -20.06 -6.04 -14.58
CA PHE A 825 -19.99 -5.35 -13.29
C PHE A 825 -21.26 -4.55 -13.00
N LEU A 826 -21.84 -3.88 -14.00
CA LEU A 826 -23.09 -3.12 -13.83
C LEU A 826 -24.28 -4.02 -13.46
N GLU A 827 -24.33 -5.25 -13.97
CA GLU A 827 -25.32 -6.28 -13.62
C GLU A 827 -25.26 -6.72 -12.15
N SER A 828 -24.14 -6.51 -11.46
CA SER A 828 -23.96 -6.91 -10.06
C SER A 828 -24.79 -6.05 -9.11
N GLN A 829 -25.59 -6.67 -8.24
CA GLN A 829 -26.37 -5.98 -7.20
C GLN A 829 -25.51 -5.17 -6.20
N HIS A 830 -24.20 -5.39 -6.20
CA HIS A 830 -23.25 -4.66 -5.36
C HIS A 830 -22.67 -3.41 -6.02
N CYS A 831 -22.92 -3.18 -7.31
CA CYS A 831 -22.47 -1.99 -8.02
C CYS A 831 -23.14 -0.73 -7.45
N ARG A 832 -22.34 0.25 -7.03
CA ARG A 832 -22.79 1.55 -6.49
C ARG A 832 -22.45 2.74 -7.39
N LEU A 833 -22.15 2.47 -8.65
CA LEU A 833 -21.73 3.49 -9.59
C LEU A 833 -22.86 4.51 -9.81
N GLU A 834 -22.58 5.79 -9.59
CA GLU A 834 -23.50 6.91 -9.77
C GLU A 834 -23.23 7.67 -11.07
N THR A 835 -21.97 7.69 -11.52
CA THR A 835 -21.55 8.36 -12.75
C THR A 835 -20.74 7.43 -13.63
N LEU A 836 -21.20 7.24 -14.87
CA LEU A 836 -20.50 6.51 -15.91
C LEU A 836 -20.30 7.41 -17.13
N ARG A 837 -19.05 7.63 -17.51
CA ARG A 837 -18.70 8.41 -18.71
C ARG A 837 -17.96 7.54 -19.70
N LEU A 838 -18.52 7.44 -20.91
CA LEU A 838 -18.06 6.62 -22.03
C LEU A 838 -18.06 7.46 -23.32
N MET A 839 -17.71 8.74 -23.21
CA MET A 839 -17.69 9.66 -24.34
C MET A 839 -16.63 9.22 -25.35
N SER A 840 -16.97 9.18 -26.65
CA SER A 840 -16.04 8.82 -27.73
C SER A 840 -15.33 7.47 -27.50
N CYS A 841 -16.10 6.42 -27.17
CA CYS A 841 -15.59 5.08 -26.87
C CYS A 841 -15.70 4.07 -28.04
N CYS A 842 -16.11 4.55 -29.23
CA CYS A 842 -16.40 3.74 -30.42
C CYS A 842 -17.51 2.70 -30.17
N LEU A 843 -18.56 3.08 -29.44
CA LEU A 843 -19.70 2.23 -29.15
C LEU A 843 -20.74 2.28 -30.27
N SER A 844 -21.40 1.16 -30.55
CA SER A 844 -22.52 1.06 -31.50
C SER A 844 -23.86 0.81 -30.80
N ASN A 845 -24.92 0.63 -31.58
CA ASN A 845 -26.22 0.17 -31.08
C ASN A 845 -26.14 -1.17 -30.33
N VAL A 846 -25.21 -2.06 -30.69
CA VAL A 846 -24.99 -3.34 -30.00
C VAL A 846 -24.40 -3.12 -28.60
N GLY A 847 -23.42 -2.23 -28.47
CA GLY A 847 -22.89 -1.83 -27.17
C GLY A 847 -23.97 -1.20 -26.28
N CYS A 848 -24.83 -0.38 -26.87
CA CYS A 848 -25.97 0.22 -26.18
C CYS A 848 -26.95 -0.82 -25.62
N ASP A 849 -27.24 -1.87 -26.40
CA ASP A 849 -28.11 -2.98 -25.97
C ASP A 849 -27.55 -3.73 -24.74
N TYR A 850 -26.24 -4.01 -24.73
CA TYR A 850 -25.58 -4.58 -23.54
C TYR A 850 -25.71 -3.68 -22.31
N LEU A 851 -25.46 -2.38 -22.48
CA LEU A 851 -25.54 -1.40 -21.40
C LEU A 851 -26.96 -1.31 -20.83
N VAL A 852 -27.96 -1.18 -21.69
CA VAL A 852 -29.38 -1.11 -21.30
C VAL A 852 -29.81 -2.38 -20.58
N SER A 853 -29.41 -3.55 -21.09
CA SER A 853 -29.69 -4.83 -20.45
C SER A 853 -29.13 -4.90 -19.03
N ALA A 854 -27.90 -4.43 -18.83
CA ALA A 854 -27.28 -4.37 -17.51
C ALA A 854 -27.98 -3.40 -16.56
N LEU A 855 -28.33 -2.19 -17.05
CA LEU A 855 -29.05 -1.17 -16.27
C LEU A 855 -30.47 -1.59 -15.87
N LYS A 856 -31.11 -2.48 -16.65
CA LYS A 856 -32.41 -3.06 -16.30
C LYS A 856 -32.31 -4.15 -15.24
N LEU A 857 -31.29 -4.99 -15.30
CA LEU A 857 -31.09 -6.11 -14.35
C LEU A 857 -30.73 -5.61 -12.95
N ASN A 858 -29.99 -4.53 -12.87
CA ASN A 858 -29.71 -3.81 -11.64
C ASN A 858 -30.19 -2.38 -11.82
N LEU A 859 -31.36 -2.04 -11.25
CA LEU A 859 -32.00 -0.71 -11.29
C LEU A 859 -31.08 0.36 -10.68
N SER A 860 -30.12 0.73 -11.51
CA SER A 860 -28.78 1.13 -11.08
C SER A 860 -28.78 2.39 -10.23
N HIS A 861 -27.71 2.59 -9.48
CA HIS A 861 -27.43 3.87 -8.83
C HIS A 861 -27.01 4.97 -9.84
N VAL A 862 -26.89 4.64 -11.14
CA VAL A 862 -26.39 5.56 -12.16
C VAL A 862 -27.39 6.70 -12.36
N ARG A 863 -26.94 7.90 -11.97
CA ARG A 863 -27.67 9.16 -12.14
C ARG A 863 -27.15 9.94 -13.34
N HIS A 864 -25.91 9.71 -13.74
CA HIS A 864 -25.26 10.40 -14.86
C HIS A 864 -24.66 9.37 -15.81
N LEU A 865 -25.21 9.34 -17.03
CA LEU A 865 -24.70 8.56 -18.14
C LEU A 865 -24.31 9.48 -19.30
N ASN A 866 -23.03 9.48 -19.66
CA ASN A 866 -22.53 10.23 -20.82
C ASN A 866 -22.08 9.26 -21.92
N LEU A 867 -22.80 9.26 -23.04
CA LEU A 867 -22.53 8.47 -24.24
C LEU A 867 -22.21 9.35 -25.46
N ASN A 868 -21.90 10.63 -25.26
CA ASN A 868 -21.63 11.57 -26.35
C ASN A 868 -20.56 11.03 -27.32
N PHE A 869 -20.68 11.38 -28.60
CA PHE A 869 -19.75 11.02 -29.68
C PHE A 869 -19.58 9.50 -29.87
N ASN A 870 -20.68 8.73 -29.79
CA ASN A 870 -20.72 7.30 -30.11
C ASN A 870 -21.79 7.01 -31.17
N ASP A 871 -21.54 6.04 -32.05
CA ASP A 871 -22.40 5.79 -33.22
C ASP A 871 -23.59 4.88 -32.87
N LEU A 872 -24.47 5.36 -31.98
CA LEU A 872 -25.56 4.56 -31.41
C LEU A 872 -26.73 4.35 -32.36
N HIS A 873 -26.97 5.31 -33.27
CA HIS A 873 -28.14 5.37 -34.15
C HIS A 873 -29.50 5.28 -33.41
N ASN A 874 -30.61 5.39 -34.15
CA ASN A 874 -31.96 5.25 -33.59
C ASN A 874 -32.19 3.88 -32.93
N SER A 875 -31.50 2.83 -33.38
CA SER A 875 -31.59 1.51 -32.77
C SER A 875 -31.07 1.53 -31.32
N GLY A 876 -29.94 2.18 -31.04
CA GLY A 876 -29.43 2.33 -29.68
C GLY A 876 -30.33 3.24 -28.84
N LEU A 877 -30.84 4.33 -29.42
CA LEU A 877 -31.81 5.20 -28.76
C LEU A 877 -33.07 4.43 -28.32
N ASN A 878 -33.64 3.61 -29.19
CA ASN A 878 -34.83 2.80 -28.87
C ASN A 878 -34.59 1.87 -27.67
N GLN A 879 -33.39 1.29 -27.56
CA GLN A 879 -33.01 0.50 -26.40
C GLN A 879 -32.98 1.37 -25.13
N LEU A 880 -32.33 2.53 -25.16
CA LEU A 880 -32.30 3.46 -24.02
C LEU A 880 -33.72 3.89 -23.61
N CYS A 881 -34.59 4.19 -24.57
CA CYS A 881 -35.98 4.57 -24.33
C CYS A 881 -36.75 3.50 -23.56
N SER A 882 -36.51 2.22 -23.87
CA SER A 882 -37.13 1.10 -23.15
C SER A 882 -36.68 1.00 -21.68
N PHE A 883 -35.54 1.59 -21.31
CA PHE A 883 -35.08 1.72 -19.93
C PHE A 883 -35.62 3.01 -19.27
N LEU A 884 -35.61 4.13 -19.98
CA LEU A 884 -36.15 5.41 -19.49
C LEU A 884 -37.64 5.34 -19.13
N ALA A 885 -38.42 4.59 -19.92
CA ALA A 885 -39.85 4.37 -19.68
C ALA A 885 -40.15 3.59 -18.39
N ASN A 886 -39.15 2.97 -17.75
CA ASN A 886 -39.32 2.29 -16.47
C ASN A 886 -39.39 3.30 -15.32
N THR A 887 -40.43 3.24 -14.50
CA THR A 887 -40.66 4.15 -13.36
C THR A 887 -39.57 4.10 -12.30
N ASP A 888 -38.83 2.99 -12.19
CA ASP A 888 -37.72 2.85 -11.25
C ASP A 888 -36.38 3.41 -11.78
N CYS A 889 -36.38 4.01 -12.99
CA CYS A 889 -35.21 4.66 -13.56
C CYS A 889 -34.75 5.83 -12.67
N LYS A 890 -33.49 5.78 -12.21
CA LYS A 890 -32.86 6.83 -11.37
C LYS A 890 -31.93 7.75 -12.16
N LEU A 891 -31.86 7.58 -13.48
CA LEU A 891 -31.05 8.44 -14.33
C LEU A 891 -31.55 9.88 -14.18
N LYS A 892 -30.66 10.86 -14.33
CA LYS A 892 -30.98 12.29 -14.23
C LYS A 892 -30.33 13.08 -15.34
N ILE A 893 -29.12 12.69 -15.72
CA ILE A 893 -28.34 13.31 -16.78
C ILE A 893 -28.06 12.26 -17.85
N LEU A 894 -28.52 12.52 -19.07
CA LEU A 894 -28.25 11.70 -20.24
C LEU A 894 -27.60 12.54 -21.34
N GLY A 895 -26.36 12.19 -21.68
CA GLY A 895 -25.63 12.75 -22.82
C GLY A 895 -25.72 11.84 -24.04
N LEU A 896 -26.27 12.37 -25.14
CA LEU A 896 -26.39 11.75 -26.47
C LEU A 896 -25.98 12.71 -27.60
N GLN A 897 -25.04 13.61 -27.31
CA GLN A 897 -24.51 14.53 -28.32
C GLN A 897 -23.79 13.74 -29.43
N ASP A 898 -24.05 14.08 -30.70
CA ASP A 898 -23.37 13.50 -31.87
C ASP A 898 -23.39 11.96 -31.84
N CYS A 899 -24.60 11.39 -31.78
CA CYS A 899 -24.84 9.95 -31.66
C CYS A 899 -25.50 9.31 -32.89
N SER A 900 -25.46 10.01 -34.03
CA SER A 900 -26.09 9.61 -35.30
C SER A 900 -27.61 9.35 -35.16
N LEU A 901 -28.29 10.14 -34.33
CA LEU A 901 -29.73 10.05 -34.10
C LEU A 901 -30.51 10.86 -35.15
N SER A 902 -31.69 10.37 -35.54
CA SER A 902 -32.61 11.09 -36.42
C SER A 902 -34.06 11.05 -35.96
N ASP A 903 -34.59 9.89 -35.58
CA ASP A 903 -35.98 9.76 -35.11
C ASP A 903 -35.99 9.61 -33.58
N ILE A 904 -36.59 10.60 -32.91
CA ILE A 904 -36.70 10.66 -31.44
C ILE A 904 -38.12 10.37 -30.93
N SER A 905 -39.05 9.93 -31.78
CA SER A 905 -40.45 9.70 -31.39
C SER A 905 -40.58 8.68 -30.24
N SER A 906 -39.69 7.68 -30.22
CA SER A 906 -39.57 6.70 -29.13
C SER A 906 -39.09 7.31 -27.82
N LEU A 907 -38.18 8.29 -27.88
CA LEU A 907 -37.70 9.04 -26.72
C LEU A 907 -38.80 9.89 -26.13
N VAL A 908 -39.54 10.61 -26.96
CA VAL A 908 -40.71 11.39 -26.53
C VAL A 908 -41.75 10.49 -25.86
N SER A 909 -42.02 9.31 -26.42
CA SER A 909 -42.93 8.33 -25.83
C SER A 909 -42.45 7.83 -24.46
N ALA A 910 -41.15 7.58 -24.30
CA ALA A 910 -40.56 7.17 -23.03
C ALA A 910 -40.61 8.30 -21.97
N LEU A 911 -40.34 9.54 -22.38
CA LEU A 911 -40.46 10.71 -21.52
C LEU A 911 -41.91 10.94 -21.06
N LYS A 912 -42.89 10.79 -21.96
CA LYS A 912 -44.33 10.83 -21.59
C LYS A 912 -44.69 9.75 -20.58
N ALA A 913 -44.11 8.56 -20.69
CA ALA A 913 -44.37 7.45 -19.77
C ALA A 913 -43.71 7.64 -18.39
N ASN A 914 -42.54 8.30 -18.32
CA ASN A 914 -41.85 8.61 -17.07
C ASN A 914 -41.27 10.04 -17.09
N PRO A 915 -42.08 11.07 -16.85
CA PRO A 915 -41.66 12.46 -17.10
C PRO A 915 -40.55 12.99 -16.19
N LEU A 916 -40.39 12.42 -14.99
CA LEU A 916 -39.37 12.80 -14.00
C LEU A 916 -38.07 12.00 -14.11
N CYS A 917 -37.96 11.15 -15.15
CA CYS A 917 -36.81 10.28 -15.38
C CYS A 917 -35.53 11.01 -15.79
N LEU A 918 -35.61 12.26 -16.24
CA LEU A 918 -34.45 13.05 -16.67
C LEU A 918 -34.63 14.50 -16.26
N GLU A 919 -33.54 15.11 -15.81
CA GLU A 919 -33.42 16.54 -15.54
C GLU A 919 -32.63 17.24 -16.64
N VAL A 920 -31.60 16.57 -17.19
CA VAL A 920 -30.73 17.09 -18.26
C VAL A 920 -30.64 16.09 -19.40
N LEU A 921 -30.97 16.54 -20.61
CA LEU A 921 -30.87 15.75 -21.84
C LEU A 921 -30.11 16.52 -22.93
N ASP A 922 -29.02 15.93 -23.43
CA ASP A 922 -28.24 16.49 -24.53
C ASP A 922 -28.38 15.66 -25.81
N LEU A 923 -29.09 16.20 -26.80
CA LEU A 923 -29.28 15.66 -28.16
C LEU A 923 -28.57 16.50 -29.22
N SER A 924 -27.66 17.40 -28.83
CA SER A 924 -27.01 18.31 -29.77
C SER A 924 -26.19 17.56 -30.83
N LYS A 925 -25.99 18.19 -32.00
CA LYS A 925 -25.26 17.64 -33.15
C LYS A 925 -25.81 16.31 -33.70
N ASN A 926 -27.12 16.08 -33.57
CA ASN A 926 -27.81 14.99 -34.27
C ASN A 926 -28.66 15.56 -35.42
N GLU A 927 -28.90 14.77 -36.46
CA GLU A 927 -29.71 15.16 -37.63
C GLU A 927 -31.18 14.77 -37.41
N LEU A 928 -31.85 15.48 -36.50
CA LEU A 928 -33.19 15.11 -36.01
C LEU A 928 -34.28 15.43 -37.03
N HIS A 929 -35.25 14.52 -37.18
CA HIS A 929 -36.42 14.74 -38.04
C HIS A 929 -37.40 15.74 -37.45
N ASP A 930 -37.96 16.60 -38.32
CA ASP A 930 -38.96 17.61 -37.97
C ASP A 930 -40.16 17.06 -37.21
N SER A 931 -40.63 15.86 -37.58
CA SER A 931 -41.76 15.22 -36.91
C SER A 931 -41.45 14.87 -35.46
N GLY A 932 -40.28 14.29 -35.18
CA GLY A 932 -39.87 13.92 -33.82
C GLY A 932 -39.64 15.14 -32.94
N MET A 933 -39.08 16.21 -33.51
CA MET A 933 -38.92 17.49 -32.81
C MET A 933 -40.26 18.15 -32.48
N LYS A 934 -41.24 18.08 -33.39
CA LYS A 934 -42.59 18.56 -33.12
C LYS A 934 -43.24 17.79 -31.97
N GLU A 935 -43.12 16.46 -31.96
CA GLU A 935 -43.63 15.64 -30.86
C GLU A 935 -42.95 15.96 -29.52
N LEU A 936 -41.64 16.24 -29.54
CA LEU A 936 -40.89 16.66 -28.36
C LEU A 936 -41.40 18.02 -27.85
N PHE A 937 -41.67 18.97 -28.74
CA PHE A 937 -42.23 20.27 -28.36
C PHE A 937 -43.66 20.15 -27.83
N ASP A 938 -44.49 19.29 -28.42
CA ASP A 938 -45.82 18.99 -27.88
C ASP A 938 -45.74 18.38 -26.47
N TYR A 939 -44.72 17.55 -26.20
CA TYR A 939 -44.44 17.04 -24.84
C TYR A 939 -44.02 18.16 -23.88
N LEU A 940 -43.12 19.05 -24.29
CA LEU A 940 -42.71 20.20 -23.48
C LEU A 940 -43.89 21.15 -23.20
N ALA A 941 -44.89 21.20 -24.07
CA ALA A 941 -46.11 21.99 -23.87
C ALA A 941 -47.09 21.40 -22.83
N SER A 942 -46.88 20.13 -22.44
CA SER A 942 -47.75 19.45 -21.46
C SER A 942 -47.41 19.87 -20.02
N PRO A 943 -48.37 19.83 -19.07
CA PRO A 943 -48.13 20.24 -17.69
C PRO A 943 -47.23 19.27 -16.89
N ASP A 944 -46.98 18.07 -17.40
CA ASP A 944 -46.36 16.97 -16.67
C ASP A 944 -44.87 16.75 -17.00
N TYR A 945 -44.20 17.63 -17.76
CA TYR A 945 -42.78 17.47 -18.15
C TYR A 945 -41.80 17.67 -16.97
N GLY A 946 -40.69 16.90 -16.94
CA GLY A 946 -39.67 16.98 -15.87
C GLY A 946 -38.27 17.46 -16.27
N LEU A 947 -38.05 17.82 -17.54
CA LEU A 947 -36.74 18.29 -18.02
C LEU A 947 -36.45 19.72 -17.56
N ALA A 948 -35.33 19.92 -16.87
CA ALA A 948 -34.83 21.25 -16.50
C ALA A 948 -33.94 21.85 -17.61
N GLU A 949 -33.18 21.01 -18.30
CA GLU A 949 -32.28 21.41 -19.38
C GLU A 949 -32.40 20.44 -20.57
N LEU A 950 -32.64 21.00 -21.76
CA LEU A 950 -32.66 20.27 -23.02
C LEU A 950 -31.73 20.98 -24.01
N ARG A 951 -30.78 20.23 -24.59
CA ARG A 951 -29.90 20.71 -25.66
C ARG A 951 -30.19 19.93 -26.93
N TRP A 952 -30.39 20.61 -28.05
CA TRP A 952 -30.64 19.98 -29.36
C TRP A 952 -29.93 20.74 -30.48
N SER A 953 -29.94 20.19 -31.68
CA SER A 953 -29.45 20.86 -32.90
C SER A 953 -30.32 20.43 -34.07
N THR A 954 -30.43 21.27 -35.09
CA THR A 954 -31.29 21.22 -36.29
C THR A 954 -32.74 21.70 -36.11
N LEU A 955 -33.09 22.78 -36.81
CA LEU A 955 -34.43 23.32 -36.98
C LEU A 955 -34.59 23.79 -38.43
N SER A 956 -35.57 23.25 -39.15
CA SER A 956 -36.08 23.87 -40.37
C SER A 956 -36.92 25.11 -40.00
N ASP A 957 -37.11 26.07 -40.91
CA ASP A 957 -37.98 27.24 -40.71
C ASP A 957 -39.41 26.82 -40.29
N THR A 958 -39.83 25.60 -40.65
CA THR A 958 -41.15 25.05 -40.31
C THR A 958 -41.21 24.57 -38.86
N ILE A 959 -40.14 23.95 -38.36
CA ILE A 959 -40.06 23.58 -36.95
C ILE A 959 -39.91 24.83 -36.08
N TYR A 960 -39.15 25.84 -36.51
CA TYR A 960 -39.03 27.11 -35.79
C TYR A 960 -40.39 27.75 -35.51
N LYS A 961 -41.23 27.85 -36.54
CA LYS A 961 -42.62 28.30 -36.41
C LYS A 961 -43.43 27.47 -35.43
N ALA A 962 -43.25 26.15 -35.47
CA ALA A 962 -43.92 25.23 -34.54
C ALA A 962 -43.45 25.46 -33.10
N LEU A 963 -42.14 25.61 -32.87
CA LEU A 963 -41.55 25.92 -31.56
C LEU A 963 -42.10 27.25 -31.03
N VAL A 964 -42.06 28.32 -31.82
CA VAL A 964 -42.56 29.64 -31.43
C VAL A 964 -44.07 29.58 -31.16
N SER A 965 -44.85 28.90 -31.99
CA SER A 965 -46.29 28.70 -31.75
C SER A 965 -46.56 27.95 -30.45
N THR A 966 -45.78 26.92 -30.14
CA THR A 966 -45.88 26.15 -28.90
C THR A 966 -45.52 27.00 -27.69
N LEU A 967 -44.43 27.78 -27.78
CA LEU A 967 -43.99 28.72 -26.75
C LEU A 967 -45.02 29.84 -26.51
N MET A 968 -45.63 30.37 -27.57
CA MET A 968 -46.68 31.40 -27.49
C MET A 968 -47.99 30.89 -26.91
N SER A 969 -48.27 29.59 -27.03
CA SER A 969 -49.48 28.96 -26.47
C SER A 969 -49.33 28.61 -24.99
N ASN A 970 -48.09 28.54 -24.48
CA ASN A 970 -47.76 28.18 -23.09
C ASN A 970 -46.50 28.94 -22.58
N PRO A 971 -46.54 30.27 -22.50
CA PRO A 971 -45.34 31.09 -22.28
C PRO A 971 -44.76 31.01 -20.86
N SER A 972 -45.50 30.43 -19.90
CA SER A 972 -45.04 30.14 -18.53
C SER A 972 -44.23 28.82 -18.41
N VAL A 973 -44.12 28.04 -19.48
CA VAL A 973 -43.62 26.66 -19.45
C VAL A 973 -42.12 26.55 -19.72
N VAL A 974 -41.49 27.55 -20.32
CA VAL A 974 -40.06 27.49 -20.66
C VAL A 974 -39.27 28.57 -19.92
N ARG A 975 -38.50 28.14 -18.91
CA ARG A 975 -37.54 29.00 -18.21
C ARG A 975 -36.17 29.02 -18.89
N GLY A 976 -35.84 28.06 -19.75
CA GLY A 976 -34.57 28.04 -20.48
C GLY A 976 -34.73 27.47 -21.88
N MET A 977 -34.16 28.16 -22.87
CA MET A 977 -34.24 27.81 -24.29
C MET A 977 -32.85 27.84 -24.92
N SER A 978 -32.40 26.72 -25.49
CA SER A 978 -31.16 26.64 -26.28
C SER A 978 -31.48 26.29 -27.73
N LEU A 979 -31.25 27.24 -28.63
CA LEU A 979 -31.43 27.14 -30.07
C LEU A 979 -30.11 26.90 -30.80
N GLY A 980 -29.09 26.37 -30.11
CA GLY A 980 -27.75 26.26 -30.66
C GLY A 980 -27.62 25.38 -31.92
N PHE A 981 -26.66 25.70 -32.78
CA PHE A 981 -26.28 25.00 -34.02
C PHE A 981 -27.38 24.94 -35.08
N ASN A 982 -28.24 25.95 -35.11
CA ASN A 982 -29.33 26.07 -36.08
C ASN A 982 -29.15 27.29 -36.98
N ASP A 983 -29.38 27.17 -38.29
CA ASP A 983 -29.47 28.35 -39.16
C ASP A 983 -30.83 29.02 -38.95
N LEU A 984 -30.88 29.98 -38.02
CA LEU A 984 -32.10 30.71 -37.68
C LEU A 984 -32.64 31.55 -38.86
N GLN A 985 -31.81 31.83 -39.87
CA GLN A 985 -32.09 32.78 -40.95
C GLN A 985 -32.62 34.13 -40.40
N TYR A 986 -33.11 35.03 -41.24
CA TYR A 986 -33.70 36.28 -40.75
C TYR A 986 -35.11 36.06 -40.16
N SER A 987 -35.92 35.20 -40.78
CA SER A 987 -37.30 34.89 -40.36
C SER A 987 -37.37 34.27 -38.96
N GLY A 988 -36.51 33.31 -38.64
CA GLY A 988 -36.49 32.69 -37.31
C GLY A 988 -36.05 33.65 -36.21
N VAL A 989 -35.18 34.62 -36.53
CA VAL A 989 -34.80 35.68 -35.57
C VAL A 989 -35.94 36.67 -35.36
N GLU A 990 -36.70 37.01 -36.41
CA GLU A 990 -37.88 37.87 -36.31
C GLU A 990 -38.96 37.22 -35.42
N GLU A 991 -39.26 35.94 -35.61
CA GLU A 991 -40.23 35.21 -34.79
C GLU A 991 -39.76 35.03 -33.34
N LEU A 992 -38.47 34.71 -33.12
CA LEU A 992 -37.87 34.68 -31.79
C LEU A 992 -37.98 36.05 -31.11
N SER A 993 -37.73 37.13 -31.85
CA SER A 993 -37.85 38.51 -31.36
C SER A 993 -39.30 38.82 -30.97
N CYS A 994 -40.29 38.41 -31.78
CA CYS A 994 -41.71 38.55 -31.44
C CYS A 994 -42.09 37.79 -30.16
N PHE A 995 -41.55 36.58 -29.94
CA PHE A 995 -41.76 35.83 -28.70
C PHE A 995 -41.14 36.55 -27.49
N LEU A 996 -39.91 37.05 -27.62
CA LEU A 996 -39.22 37.78 -26.56
C LEU A 996 -39.93 39.11 -26.21
N GLU A 997 -40.60 39.75 -27.17
CA GLU A 997 -41.41 40.97 -26.96
C GLU A 997 -42.78 40.69 -26.29
N SER A 998 -43.21 39.42 -26.23
CA SER A 998 -44.51 39.01 -25.68
C SER A 998 -44.59 39.31 -24.17
N PRO A 999 -45.71 39.90 -23.68
CA PRO A 999 -45.88 40.22 -22.26
C PRO A 999 -45.95 39.00 -21.33
N GLU A 1000 -46.13 37.81 -21.87
CA GLU A 1000 -46.26 36.57 -21.10
C GLU A 1000 -44.94 35.76 -21.02
N CYS A 1001 -43.87 36.21 -21.70
CA CYS A 1001 -42.59 35.50 -21.75
C CYS A 1001 -41.90 35.43 -20.37
N THR A 1002 -41.70 34.22 -19.83
CA THR A 1002 -41.00 33.99 -18.55
C THR A 1002 -39.57 33.44 -18.70
N LEU A 1003 -38.96 33.61 -19.87
CA LEU A 1003 -37.67 32.99 -20.17
C LEU A 1003 -36.54 33.53 -19.28
N GLU A 1004 -35.85 32.63 -18.57
CA GLU A 1004 -34.71 32.91 -17.70
C GLU A 1004 -33.35 32.62 -18.36
N THR A 1005 -33.26 31.67 -19.30
CA THR A 1005 -32.02 31.31 -20.01
C THR A 1005 -32.25 31.29 -21.53
N LEU A 1006 -31.39 31.95 -22.30
CA LEU A 1006 -31.39 31.93 -23.77
C LEU A 1006 -29.99 31.58 -24.29
N SER A 1007 -29.90 30.56 -25.14
CA SER A 1007 -28.65 30.13 -25.76
C SER A 1007 -28.80 30.03 -27.28
N LEU A 1008 -28.01 30.81 -28.02
CA LEU A 1008 -27.97 30.91 -29.49
C LEU A 1008 -26.61 30.49 -30.06
N VAL A 1009 -25.98 29.46 -29.49
CA VAL A 1009 -24.67 28.96 -29.93
C VAL A 1009 -24.68 28.65 -31.43
N ASP A 1010 -23.69 29.11 -32.20
CA ASP A 1010 -23.49 28.76 -33.62
C ASP A 1010 -24.75 28.88 -34.52
N CYS A 1011 -25.59 29.89 -34.28
CA CYS A 1011 -26.88 30.04 -34.97
C CYS A 1011 -26.81 30.69 -36.37
N ARG A 1012 -25.61 30.82 -36.95
CA ARG A 1012 -25.35 31.50 -38.25
C ARG A 1012 -26.11 32.83 -38.46
N LEU A 1013 -26.16 33.69 -37.44
CA LEU A 1013 -26.86 34.98 -37.53
C LEU A 1013 -26.18 35.94 -38.53
N THR A 1014 -26.98 36.72 -39.23
CA THR A 1014 -26.51 37.79 -40.13
C THR A 1014 -26.48 39.14 -39.42
N LYS A 1015 -25.72 40.12 -39.94
CA LYS A 1015 -25.65 41.47 -39.33
C LYS A 1015 -27.01 42.16 -39.18
N ILE A 1016 -27.93 41.93 -40.12
CA ILE A 1016 -29.29 42.50 -40.09
C ILE A 1016 -30.19 41.84 -39.02
N SER A 1017 -29.79 40.67 -38.52
CA SER A 1017 -30.55 39.93 -37.50
C SER A 1017 -30.30 40.43 -36.07
N TYR A 1018 -29.22 41.19 -35.82
CA TYR A 1018 -28.89 41.63 -34.45
C TYR A 1018 -29.83 42.73 -33.95
N ASP A 1019 -30.19 43.71 -34.78
CA ASP A 1019 -31.06 44.83 -34.37
C ASP A 1019 -32.44 44.37 -33.84
N PRO A 1020 -33.20 43.48 -34.53
CA PRO A 1020 -34.47 42.99 -33.99
C PRO A 1020 -34.31 42.17 -32.72
N LEU A 1021 -33.27 41.32 -32.63
CA LEU A 1021 -32.99 40.50 -31.44
C LEU A 1021 -32.66 41.37 -30.22
N ILE A 1022 -31.78 42.36 -30.38
CA ILE A 1022 -31.39 43.28 -29.29
C ILE A 1022 -32.58 44.17 -28.89
N LYS A 1023 -33.35 44.68 -29.85
CA LYS A 1023 -34.56 45.46 -29.58
C LYS A 1023 -35.57 44.65 -28.76
N ALA A 1024 -35.74 43.38 -29.09
CA ALA A 1024 -36.62 42.49 -28.34
C ALA A 1024 -36.13 42.30 -26.90
N LEU A 1025 -34.82 42.06 -26.72
CA LEU A 1025 -34.18 41.95 -25.40
C LEU A 1025 -34.32 43.24 -24.55
N ASP A 1026 -34.34 44.42 -25.18
CA ASP A 1026 -34.44 45.73 -24.48
C ASP A 1026 -35.90 46.17 -24.19
N SER A 1027 -36.89 45.64 -24.92
CA SER A 1027 -38.27 46.15 -24.92
C SER A 1027 -39.04 46.01 -23.59
N LYS A 1028 -38.74 45.01 -22.73
CA LYS A 1028 -39.40 44.74 -21.41
C LYS A 1028 -38.46 43.95 -20.47
N PRO A 1029 -38.62 43.99 -19.12
CA PRO A 1029 -37.66 43.37 -18.20
C PRO A 1029 -37.74 41.86 -18.36
N SER A 1030 -36.73 41.33 -19.03
CA SER A 1030 -36.58 39.92 -19.26
C SER A 1030 -36.37 39.23 -17.91
N HIS A 1031 -37.11 38.16 -17.65
CA HIS A 1031 -36.77 37.20 -16.61
C HIS A 1031 -35.38 36.56 -16.85
N LEU A 1032 -34.72 36.93 -17.96
CA LEU A 1032 -33.48 36.44 -18.50
C LEU A 1032 -32.29 36.74 -17.58
N LYS A 1033 -31.89 35.70 -16.88
CA LYS A 1033 -30.72 35.62 -16.03
C LYS A 1033 -29.51 35.11 -16.79
N GLU A 1034 -29.68 34.34 -17.87
CA GLU A 1034 -28.58 33.71 -18.59
C GLU A 1034 -28.67 33.90 -20.11
N LEU A 1035 -27.57 34.30 -20.73
CA LEU A 1035 -27.48 34.56 -22.17
C LEU A 1035 -26.19 33.98 -22.72
N ASP A 1036 -26.31 33.02 -23.66
CA ASP A 1036 -25.19 32.34 -24.31
C ASP A 1036 -25.24 32.60 -25.83
N LEU A 1037 -24.34 33.44 -26.34
CA LEU A 1037 -24.30 33.88 -27.74
C LEU A 1037 -23.00 33.47 -28.42
N GLN A 1038 -22.60 32.20 -28.35
CA GLN A 1038 -21.41 31.66 -29.03
C GLN A 1038 -21.53 31.67 -30.57
N ILE A 1039 -21.59 32.84 -31.19
CA ILE A 1039 -21.89 33.04 -32.61
C ILE A 1039 -20.64 33.59 -33.30
N PRO A 1040 -20.00 32.83 -34.21
CA PRO A 1040 -18.77 33.27 -34.88
C PRO A 1040 -18.91 34.56 -35.71
N SER A 1041 -20.13 34.89 -36.16
CA SER A 1041 -20.44 36.10 -36.92
C SER A 1041 -20.80 37.32 -36.05
N LEU A 1042 -20.76 37.20 -34.72
CA LEU A 1042 -21.10 38.29 -33.80
C LEU A 1042 -20.10 39.45 -33.95
N GLN A 1043 -18.81 39.15 -33.81
CA GLN A 1043 -17.69 40.11 -33.92
C GLN A 1043 -17.91 41.37 -33.05
N ASP A 1044 -17.08 42.40 -33.24
CA ASP A 1044 -17.17 43.65 -32.47
C ASP A 1044 -18.48 44.42 -32.73
N TYR A 1045 -19.07 44.30 -33.92
CA TYR A 1045 -20.32 44.97 -34.27
C TYR A 1045 -21.51 44.42 -33.47
N GLY A 1046 -21.65 43.10 -33.36
CA GLY A 1046 -22.74 42.49 -32.62
C GLY A 1046 -22.66 42.77 -31.12
N VAL A 1047 -21.46 42.75 -30.54
CA VAL A 1047 -21.24 43.12 -29.13
C VAL A 1047 -21.58 44.58 -28.88
N LYS A 1048 -21.22 45.49 -29.79
CA LYS A 1048 -21.62 46.91 -29.68
C LYS A 1048 -23.13 47.08 -29.58
N GLN A 1049 -23.91 46.34 -30.37
CA GLN A 1049 -25.37 46.38 -30.28
C GLN A 1049 -25.87 45.79 -28.95
N LEU A 1050 -25.32 44.65 -28.53
CA LEU A 1050 -25.64 44.02 -27.25
C LEU A 1050 -25.39 44.94 -26.04
N CYS A 1051 -24.39 45.81 -26.11
CA CYS A 1051 -24.05 46.71 -25.01
C CYS A 1051 -25.18 47.68 -24.65
N GLY A 1052 -26.03 48.10 -25.60
CA GLY A 1052 -27.22 48.91 -25.28
C GLY A 1052 -28.20 48.19 -24.35
N PHE A 1053 -28.36 46.88 -24.50
CA PHE A 1053 -29.15 46.05 -23.59
C PHE A 1053 -28.46 45.88 -22.22
N LEU A 1054 -27.14 45.69 -22.18
CA LEU A 1054 -26.39 45.56 -20.93
C LEU A 1054 -26.36 46.86 -20.11
N GLU A 1055 -26.35 48.03 -20.77
CA GLU A 1055 -26.44 49.35 -20.13
C GLU A 1055 -27.82 49.63 -19.53
N SER A 1056 -28.86 48.93 -19.98
CA SER A 1056 -30.23 49.14 -19.53
C SER A 1056 -30.37 48.80 -18.04
N PRO A 1057 -30.94 49.68 -17.20
CA PRO A 1057 -31.15 49.40 -15.77
C PRO A 1057 -32.19 48.30 -15.51
N LYS A 1058 -32.86 47.83 -16.57
CA LYS A 1058 -33.80 46.70 -16.54
C LYS A 1058 -33.11 45.34 -16.73
N CYS A 1059 -31.84 45.33 -17.16
CA CYS A 1059 -31.09 44.09 -17.38
C CYS A 1059 -30.71 43.44 -16.04
N ILE A 1060 -31.18 42.21 -15.81
CA ILE A 1060 -30.93 41.43 -14.60
C ILE A 1060 -30.02 40.21 -14.84
N LEU A 1061 -29.28 40.22 -15.95
CA LEU A 1061 -28.47 39.10 -16.41
C LEU A 1061 -27.40 38.75 -15.37
N SER A 1062 -27.42 37.50 -14.89
CA SER A 1062 -26.41 36.94 -13.99
C SER A 1062 -25.34 36.13 -14.72
N PHE A 1063 -25.61 35.62 -15.93
CA PHE A 1063 -24.65 34.83 -16.70
C PHE A 1063 -24.61 35.28 -18.17
N LEU A 1064 -23.41 35.62 -18.67
CA LEU A 1064 -23.16 35.96 -20.07
C LEU A 1064 -22.04 35.10 -20.64
N ARG A 1065 -22.30 34.36 -21.73
CA ARG A 1065 -21.31 33.59 -22.48
C ARG A 1065 -21.20 34.09 -23.92
N LEU A 1066 -20.01 34.50 -24.32
CA LEU A 1066 -19.65 34.98 -25.68
C LEU A 1066 -18.44 34.22 -26.25
N LYS A 1067 -18.42 32.91 -26.09
CA LYS A 1067 -17.28 32.08 -26.50
C LYS A 1067 -17.16 31.94 -28.04
N GLY A 1068 -15.96 32.08 -28.60
CA GLY A 1068 -15.70 31.85 -30.03
C GLY A 1068 -16.41 32.81 -30.98
N CYS A 1069 -16.66 34.05 -30.54
CA CYS A 1069 -17.46 35.04 -31.25
C CYS A 1069 -16.66 35.97 -32.18
N GLY A 1070 -15.34 35.80 -32.24
CA GLY A 1070 -14.44 36.68 -33.00
C GLY A 1070 -14.28 38.06 -32.37
N LEU A 1071 -14.33 38.14 -31.03
CA LEU A 1071 -14.19 39.40 -30.30
C LEU A 1071 -12.73 39.88 -30.27
N SER A 1072 -12.54 41.21 -30.30
CA SER A 1072 -11.24 41.87 -30.17
C SER A 1072 -11.19 42.79 -28.94
N GLU A 1073 -10.08 43.53 -28.79
CA GLU A 1073 -9.93 44.57 -27.76
C GLU A 1073 -11.05 45.63 -27.80
N ILE A 1074 -11.65 45.87 -28.97
CA ILE A 1074 -12.76 46.82 -29.15
C ILE A 1074 -14.03 46.32 -28.44
N SER A 1075 -14.33 45.02 -28.56
CA SER A 1075 -15.45 44.41 -27.83
C SER A 1075 -15.28 44.53 -26.32
N CYS A 1076 -14.05 44.35 -25.82
CA CYS A 1076 -13.76 44.48 -24.39
C CYS A 1076 -14.01 45.91 -23.87
N ASP A 1077 -13.73 46.94 -24.66
CA ASP A 1077 -14.00 48.33 -24.31
C ASP A 1077 -15.51 48.62 -24.22
N TYR A 1078 -16.28 48.12 -25.18
CA TYR A 1078 -17.75 48.22 -25.14
C TYR A 1078 -18.33 47.46 -23.94
N LEU A 1079 -17.92 46.20 -23.72
CA LEU A 1079 -18.38 45.40 -22.58
C LEU A 1079 -18.01 46.03 -21.24
N ALA A 1080 -16.77 46.52 -21.11
CA ALA A 1080 -16.34 47.20 -19.89
C ALA A 1080 -17.21 48.45 -19.65
N THR A 1081 -17.45 49.29 -20.65
CA THR A 1081 -18.27 50.50 -20.51
C THR A 1081 -19.72 50.17 -20.10
N ALA A 1082 -20.31 49.15 -20.73
CA ALA A 1082 -21.67 48.72 -20.43
C ALA A 1082 -21.80 48.14 -19.00
N LEU A 1083 -20.89 47.24 -18.63
CA LEU A 1083 -20.88 46.59 -17.32
C LEU A 1083 -20.54 47.57 -16.17
N LYS A 1084 -19.75 48.62 -16.44
CA LYS A 1084 -19.56 49.73 -15.47
C LYS A 1084 -20.85 50.52 -15.22
N SER A 1085 -21.73 50.61 -16.21
CA SER A 1085 -22.99 51.36 -16.11
C SER A 1085 -24.07 50.58 -15.37
N ASN A 1086 -24.06 49.24 -15.45
CA ASN A 1086 -24.97 48.36 -14.70
C ASN A 1086 -24.24 47.12 -14.10
N PRO A 1087 -23.45 47.27 -13.02
CA PRO A 1087 -22.58 46.21 -12.50
C PRO A 1087 -23.26 45.16 -11.60
N SER A 1088 -24.50 45.40 -11.15
CA SER A 1088 -25.05 44.77 -9.93
C SER A 1088 -25.55 43.33 -10.08
N HIS A 1089 -25.82 42.87 -11.31
CA HIS A 1089 -26.49 41.60 -11.56
C HIS A 1089 -25.56 40.47 -12.05
N LEU A 1090 -24.53 40.78 -12.83
CA LEU A 1090 -23.67 39.77 -13.45
C LEU A 1090 -22.84 39.01 -12.40
N ARG A 1091 -22.91 37.68 -12.46
CA ARG A 1091 -22.15 36.72 -11.61
C ARG A 1091 -21.16 35.90 -12.42
N GLN A 1092 -21.46 35.60 -13.68
CA GLN A 1092 -20.57 34.79 -14.52
C GLN A 1092 -20.40 35.42 -15.90
N LEU A 1093 -19.15 35.52 -16.35
CA LEU A 1093 -18.77 36.06 -17.65
C LEU A 1093 -17.78 35.11 -18.33
N GLU A 1094 -18.15 34.57 -19.49
CA GLU A 1094 -17.30 33.67 -20.26
C GLU A 1094 -17.01 34.23 -21.65
N LEU A 1095 -15.74 34.50 -21.95
CA LEU A 1095 -15.27 35.10 -23.21
C LEU A 1095 -14.29 34.21 -23.98
N GLU A 1096 -14.30 32.91 -23.70
CA GLU A 1096 -13.34 31.93 -24.24
C GLU A 1096 -13.21 31.95 -25.78
N LYS A 1097 -12.08 31.48 -26.35
CA LYS A 1097 -11.87 31.37 -27.81
C LYS A 1097 -11.98 32.69 -28.58
N ASN A 1098 -11.63 33.83 -27.98
CA ASN A 1098 -11.66 35.14 -28.63
C ASN A 1098 -10.29 35.82 -28.60
N ASN A 1099 -9.89 36.52 -29.66
CA ASN A 1099 -8.56 37.15 -29.71
C ASN A 1099 -8.51 38.50 -28.97
N LEU A 1100 -8.75 38.50 -27.66
CA LEU A 1100 -8.89 39.70 -26.83
C LEU A 1100 -7.56 40.42 -26.61
N GLN A 1101 -6.46 39.67 -26.55
CA GLN A 1101 -5.12 40.17 -26.23
C GLN A 1101 -5.03 40.86 -24.85
N ASP A 1102 -3.83 41.30 -24.46
CA ASP A 1102 -3.59 41.96 -23.17
C ASP A 1102 -4.34 43.29 -23.01
N SER A 1103 -4.52 44.02 -24.10
CA SER A 1103 -5.25 45.29 -24.14
C SER A 1103 -6.73 45.08 -23.83
N GLY A 1104 -7.36 44.03 -24.37
CA GLY A 1104 -8.75 43.69 -24.08
C GLY A 1104 -8.97 43.36 -22.60
N VAL A 1105 -8.09 42.54 -22.00
CA VAL A 1105 -8.17 42.21 -20.56
C VAL A 1105 -7.98 43.45 -19.70
N LYS A 1106 -7.05 44.34 -20.05
CA LYS A 1106 -6.85 45.61 -19.35
C LYS A 1106 -8.14 46.45 -19.29
N GLN A 1107 -8.91 46.51 -20.39
CA GLN A 1107 -10.17 47.25 -20.39
C GLN A 1107 -11.23 46.60 -19.49
N LEU A 1108 -11.36 45.26 -19.53
CA LEU A 1108 -12.27 44.51 -18.66
C LEU A 1108 -11.92 44.66 -17.17
N CYS A 1109 -10.63 44.75 -16.84
CA CYS A 1109 -10.17 44.94 -15.45
C CYS A 1109 -10.72 46.23 -14.83
N GLY A 1110 -10.89 47.30 -15.62
CA GLY A 1110 -11.47 48.53 -15.11
C GLY A 1110 -12.93 48.38 -14.62
N PHE A 1111 -13.66 47.36 -15.08
CA PHE A 1111 -14.98 47.00 -14.53
C PHE A 1111 -14.86 46.15 -13.26
N LEU A 1112 -13.92 45.19 -13.22
CA LEU A 1112 -13.65 44.36 -12.04
C LEU A 1112 -13.22 45.19 -10.81
N GLU A 1113 -12.54 46.32 -11.04
CA GLU A 1113 -12.13 47.28 -10.00
C GLU A 1113 -13.30 48.01 -9.31
N ILE A 1114 -14.51 48.00 -9.89
CA ILE A 1114 -15.65 48.72 -9.33
C ILE A 1114 -16.22 47.95 -8.12
N PRO A 1115 -16.46 48.60 -6.96
CA PRO A 1115 -16.98 47.94 -5.76
C PRO A 1115 -18.30 47.18 -5.93
N ASP A 1116 -19.17 47.66 -6.84
CA ASP A 1116 -20.46 47.04 -7.13
C ASP A 1116 -20.38 45.85 -8.11
N CYS A 1117 -19.19 45.53 -8.64
CA CYS A 1117 -18.98 44.35 -9.48
C CYS A 1117 -19.16 43.08 -8.64
N ARG A 1118 -20.06 42.19 -9.09
CA ARG A 1118 -20.38 40.95 -8.39
C ARG A 1118 -20.00 39.68 -9.15
N VAL A 1119 -19.13 39.79 -10.16
CA VAL A 1119 -18.70 38.62 -10.94
C VAL A 1119 -17.96 37.64 -10.03
N GLU A 1120 -18.50 36.43 -9.94
CA GLU A 1120 -17.98 35.29 -9.20
C GLU A 1120 -17.16 34.37 -10.12
N THR A 1121 -17.51 34.26 -11.40
CA THR A 1121 -16.78 33.40 -12.36
C THR A 1121 -16.41 34.19 -13.62
N LEU A 1122 -15.13 34.16 -13.99
CA LEU A 1122 -14.62 34.74 -15.22
C LEU A 1122 -13.85 33.68 -16.01
N SER A 1123 -14.24 33.42 -17.26
CA SER A 1123 -13.49 32.52 -18.15
C SER A 1123 -12.95 33.26 -19.37
N LEU A 1124 -11.64 33.14 -19.59
CA LEU A 1124 -10.86 33.72 -20.68
C LEU A 1124 -10.01 32.63 -21.37
N TRP A 1125 -10.48 31.39 -21.38
CA TRP A 1125 -9.83 30.24 -22.03
C TRP A 1125 -9.49 30.54 -23.50
N ASP A 1126 -8.26 30.27 -23.96
CA ASP A 1126 -7.80 30.48 -25.35
C ASP A 1126 -8.14 31.88 -25.91
N CYS A 1127 -7.68 32.93 -25.22
CA CYS A 1127 -7.93 34.33 -25.56
C CYS A 1127 -6.71 35.15 -26.02
N SER A 1128 -5.60 34.48 -26.36
CA SER A 1128 -4.31 35.08 -26.69
C SER A 1128 -3.72 35.96 -25.56
N LEU A 1129 -3.86 35.55 -24.31
CA LEU A 1129 -3.41 36.30 -23.14
C LEU A 1129 -1.92 36.08 -22.84
N SER A 1130 -1.26 37.08 -22.25
CA SER A 1130 0.10 36.96 -21.73
C SER A 1130 0.18 37.27 -20.23
N LYS A 1131 1.39 37.24 -19.68
CA LYS A 1131 1.70 37.71 -18.32
C LYS A 1131 1.17 39.10 -17.99
N ARG A 1132 0.99 39.98 -18.98
CA ARG A 1132 0.43 41.32 -18.76
C ARG A 1132 -1.06 41.26 -18.40
N SER A 1133 -1.82 40.40 -19.06
CA SER A 1133 -3.23 40.13 -18.69
C SER A 1133 -3.35 39.65 -17.25
N CYS A 1134 -2.49 38.71 -16.85
CA CYS A 1134 -2.48 38.16 -15.49
C CYS A 1134 -2.16 39.24 -14.44
N TRP A 1135 -1.24 40.15 -14.76
CA TRP A 1135 -0.94 41.31 -13.90
C TRP A 1135 -2.14 42.24 -13.74
N HIS A 1136 -2.82 42.60 -14.83
CA HIS A 1136 -4.01 43.45 -14.79
C HIS A 1136 -5.15 42.82 -13.97
N LEU A 1137 -5.40 41.52 -14.15
CA LEU A 1137 -6.40 40.78 -13.37
C LEU A 1137 -6.07 40.76 -11.88
N ALA A 1138 -4.80 40.53 -11.53
CA ALA A 1138 -4.37 40.55 -10.14
C ALA A 1138 -4.56 41.92 -9.49
N THR A 1139 -4.17 43.01 -10.17
CA THR A 1139 -4.36 44.37 -9.66
C THR A 1139 -5.85 44.73 -9.47
N ALA A 1140 -6.72 44.23 -10.35
CA ALA A 1140 -8.15 44.45 -10.23
C ALA A 1140 -8.74 43.71 -9.01
N LEU A 1141 -8.31 42.47 -8.78
CA LEU A 1141 -8.73 41.67 -7.62
C LEU A 1141 -8.18 42.20 -6.29
N GLU A 1142 -6.97 42.76 -6.28
CA GLU A 1142 -6.41 43.48 -5.13
C GLU A 1142 -7.25 44.72 -4.79
N SER A 1143 -7.83 45.38 -5.81
CA SER A 1143 -8.66 46.57 -5.64
C SER A 1143 -10.11 46.25 -5.22
N ASN A 1144 -10.65 45.11 -5.67
CA ASN A 1144 -11.96 44.60 -5.27
C ASN A 1144 -11.92 43.09 -4.96
N PRO A 1145 -11.63 42.68 -3.72
CA PRO A 1145 -11.37 41.28 -3.35
C PRO A 1145 -12.62 40.41 -3.20
N SER A 1146 -13.81 41.00 -3.34
CA SER A 1146 -14.98 40.53 -2.60
C SER A 1146 -15.84 39.47 -3.29
N HIS A 1147 -15.68 39.24 -4.60
CA HIS A 1147 -16.65 38.44 -5.36
C HIS A 1147 -16.08 37.32 -6.26
N LEU A 1148 -14.92 37.48 -6.91
CA LEU A 1148 -14.43 36.46 -7.85
C LEU A 1148 -13.98 35.17 -7.12
N THR A 1149 -14.64 34.04 -7.43
CA THR A 1149 -14.38 32.70 -6.88
C THR A 1149 -13.76 31.73 -7.87
N ALA A 1150 -13.98 31.93 -9.18
CA ALA A 1150 -13.42 31.09 -10.23
C ALA A 1150 -12.87 31.93 -11.39
N LEU A 1151 -11.64 31.61 -11.81
CA LEU A 1151 -10.98 32.23 -12.95
C LEU A 1151 -10.38 31.15 -13.86
N ASP A 1152 -10.79 31.10 -15.13
CA ASP A 1152 -10.21 30.20 -16.13
C ASP A 1152 -9.43 31.00 -17.18
N LEU A 1153 -8.15 30.68 -17.34
CA LEU A 1153 -7.18 31.25 -18.26
C LEU A 1153 -6.53 30.15 -19.13
N SER A 1154 -7.05 28.92 -19.11
CA SER A 1154 -6.45 27.77 -19.78
C SER A 1154 -6.29 27.98 -21.29
N PHE A 1155 -5.34 27.27 -21.91
CA PHE A 1155 -5.03 27.38 -23.35
C PHE A 1155 -4.54 28.75 -23.86
N ASN A 1156 -4.14 29.68 -22.97
CA ASN A 1156 -3.48 30.93 -23.35
C ASN A 1156 -1.95 30.86 -23.51
N GLN A 1157 -1.37 29.66 -23.56
CA GLN A 1157 0.10 29.46 -23.54
C GLN A 1157 0.79 30.10 -22.33
N LEU A 1158 0.03 30.38 -21.26
CA LEU A 1158 0.55 30.94 -20.02
C LEU A 1158 1.46 29.91 -19.35
N GLN A 1159 2.60 30.36 -18.87
CA GLN A 1159 3.48 29.58 -18.03
C GLN A 1159 3.24 29.95 -16.56
N ASN A 1160 3.71 29.10 -15.66
CA ASN A 1160 3.57 29.34 -14.24
C ASN A 1160 4.11 30.73 -13.78
N PRO A 1161 5.26 31.23 -14.32
CA PRO A 1161 5.72 32.60 -14.18
C PRO A 1161 4.69 33.70 -14.47
N ASP A 1162 3.69 33.44 -15.31
CA ASP A 1162 2.79 34.47 -15.79
C ASP A 1162 1.60 34.68 -14.84
N VAL A 1163 1.16 33.63 -14.15
CA VAL A 1163 -0.07 33.62 -13.32
C VAL A 1163 0.17 33.77 -11.80
N LYS A 1164 1.41 34.01 -11.34
CA LYS A 1164 1.76 34.10 -9.89
C LYS A 1164 0.76 34.87 -9.07
N HIS A 1165 0.49 36.10 -9.50
CA HIS A 1165 -0.13 37.07 -8.64
C HIS A 1165 -1.57 36.60 -8.38
N LEU A 1166 -2.18 35.91 -9.34
CA LEU A 1166 -3.47 35.26 -9.20
C LEU A 1166 -3.42 34.00 -8.32
N LEU A 1167 -2.33 33.22 -8.37
CA LEU A 1167 -2.13 32.08 -7.46
C LEU A 1167 -1.92 32.54 -6.00
N ASP A 1168 -1.15 33.60 -5.79
CA ASP A 1168 -0.91 34.21 -4.48
C ASP A 1168 -2.24 34.72 -3.89
N LEU A 1169 -3.09 35.34 -4.71
CA LEU A 1169 -4.44 35.76 -4.32
C LEU A 1169 -5.35 34.58 -3.97
N LYS A 1170 -5.26 33.47 -4.69
CA LYS A 1170 -6.03 32.24 -4.44
C LYS A 1170 -5.68 31.57 -3.11
N GLU A 1171 -4.41 31.61 -2.71
CA GLU A 1171 -3.95 31.01 -1.44
C GLU A 1171 -4.30 31.88 -0.21
N SER A 1172 -4.58 33.17 -0.42
CA SER A 1172 -4.92 34.10 0.65
C SER A 1172 -6.37 33.98 1.12
N LYS A 1173 -6.58 34.00 2.44
CA LYS A 1173 -7.92 33.98 3.07
C LYS A 1173 -8.69 35.28 2.91
N ASP A 1174 -8.02 36.35 2.50
CA ASP A 1174 -8.62 37.69 2.33
C ASP A 1174 -9.36 37.82 0.99
N TYR A 1175 -9.19 36.85 0.08
CA TYR A 1175 -9.81 36.81 -1.23
C TYR A 1175 -10.67 35.55 -1.38
N ARG A 1176 -11.68 35.61 -2.25
CA ARG A 1176 -12.62 34.49 -2.46
C ARG A 1176 -12.26 33.56 -3.61
N LEU A 1177 -11.11 33.75 -4.26
CA LEU A 1177 -10.72 32.97 -5.43
C LEU A 1177 -10.41 31.51 -5.03
N GLU A 1178 -11.34 30.59 -5.28
CA GLU A 1178 -11.24 29.16 -4.91
C GLU A 1178 -10.72 28.31 -6.08
N LYS A 1179 -11.09 28.67 -7.31
CA LYS A 1179 -10.70 27.97 -8.54
C LYS A 1179 -9.91 28.89 -9.47
N LEU A 1180 -8.75 28.42 -9.88
CA LEU A 1180 -7.92 29.07 -10.90
C LEU A 1180 -7.42 27.99 -11.85
N GLU A 1181 -7.86 28.05 -13.10
CA GLU A 1181 -7.44 27.18 -14.19
C GLU A 1181 -6.64 28.03 -15.18
N TRP A 1182 -5.48 27.57 -15.66
CA TRP A 1182 -4.63 28.36 -16.58
C TRP A 1182 -3.77 27.51 -17.51
N GLU A 1183 -3.75 26.18 -17.32
CA GLU A 1183 -3.01 25.25 -18.18
C GLU A 1183 -3.87 24.84 -19.38
N GLY A 1184 -3.37 25.06 -20.60
CA GLY A 1184 -3.93 24.44 -21.79
C GLY A 1184 -3.37 23.06 -22.02
N TRP A 1185 -4.22 22.09 -22.39
CA TRP A 1185 -3.78 20.76 -22.81
C TRP A 1185 -3.16 20.79 -24.21
N LEU A 1186 -2.05 21.52 -24.37
CA LEU A 1186 -1.14 21.46 -25.50
C LEU A 1186 0.26 21.82 -24.99
N VAL A 1187 1.01 20.81 -24.55
CA VAL A 1187 2.45 20.97 -24.34
C VAL A 1187 3.11 20.94 -25.73
N GLU A 1188 3.72 22.07 -26.12
CA GLU A 1188 4.70 22.13 -27.19
C GLU A 1188 5.80 21.08 -26.93
N GLY A 1189 5.82 20.02 -27.74
CA GLY A 1189 6.82 18.95 -27.60
C GLY A 1189 6.50 17.68 -28.37
N TRP A 1190 5.22 17.41 -28.66
CA TRP A 1190 4.83 16.23 -29.42
C TRP A 1190 4.83 16.50 -30.93
N ARG A 1191 5.91 16.08 -31.61
CA ARG A 1191 5.81 15.75 -33.04
C ARG A 1191 4.91 14.53 -33.17
N PHE A 1192 3.63 14.74 -33.49
CA PHE A 1192 2.76 13.67 -33.96
C PHE A 1192 3.43 12.97 -35.17
N PRO A 1193 3.38 11.63 -35.27
CA PRO A 1193 3.52 10.98 -36.57
C PRO A 1193 2.50 11.63 -37.51
N ARG A 1194 2.95 12.08 -38.69
CA ARG A 1194 2.18 12.88 -39.68
C ARG A 1194 0.84 12.29 -40.15
N GLN A 1195 0.39 11.16 -39.62
CA GLN A 1195 -0.91 10.54 -39.88
C GLN A 1195 -1.95 10.79 -38.78
N ALA A 1196 -1.58 11.12 -37.54
CA ALA A 1196 -2.54 11.30 -36.44
C ALA A 1196 -3.00 12.77 -36.27
N SER A 1197 -2.11 13.74 -36.51
CA SER A 1197 -2.51 15.15 -36.63
C SER A 1197 -3.46 15.36 -37.82
N ALA A 1198 -3.34 14.52 -38.86
CA ALA A 1198 -4.27 14.52 -39.97
C ALA A 1198 -5.69 14.14 -39.50
N PHE A 1199 -5.91 13.19 -38.60
CA PHE A 1199 -7.28 12.81 -38.22
C PHE A 1199 -8.02 13.85 -37.35
N ILE A 1200 -7.34 14.56 -36.45
CA ILE A 1200 -7.97 15.62 -35.63
C ILE A 1200 -8.19 16.91 -36.45
N LEU A 1201 -7.28 17.24 -37.38
CA LEU A 1201 -7.43 18.38 -38.31
C LEU A 1201 -8.30 18.05 -39.55
N ILE A 1202 -8.45 16.78 -39.94
CA ILE A 1202 -9.38 16.34 -41.01
C ILE A 1202 -10.80 16.21 -40.47
N ALA A 1203 -11.00 15.81 -39.20
CA ALA A 1203 -12.34 15.85 -38.59
C ALA A 1203 -12.87 17.29 -38.45
N SER A 1204 -11.99 18.29 -38.28
CA SER A 1204 -12.36 19.71 -38.21
C SER A 1204 -12.33 20.46 -39.55
N ARG A 1205 -11.62 19.97 -40.59
CA ARG A 1205 -11.67 20.54 -41.96
C ARG A 1205 -12.59 19.80 -42.94
N GLY A 1206 -13.02 18.58 -42.64
CA GLY A 1206 -13.96 17.81 -43.46
C GLY A 1206 -15.40 18.37 -43.49
N LEU A 1207 -15.72 19.30 -42.60
CA LEU A 1207 -17.05 19.94 -42.46
C LEU A 1207 -17.16 21.32 -43.13
N LEU A 1208 -16.12 21.79 -43.84
CA LEU A 1208 -16.18 23.00 -44.67
C LEU A 1208 -16.40 22.70 -46.16
N LEU A 1209 -16.58 21.42 -46.54
CA LEU A 1209 -16.79 20.99 -47.93
C LEU A 1209 -18.02 20.07 -48.13
N ARG A 1210 -19.01 20.12 -47.24
CA ARG A 1210 -20.39 19.69 -47.54
C ARG A 1210 -21.39 20.68 -46.98
#